data_AF-A0AAW5F6U9-F1
#
_entry.id   AF-A0AAW5F6U9-F1
#
_cell.length_a   1.000
_cell.length_b   1.000
_cell.length_c   1.000
_cell.angle_alpha   90.00
_cell.angle_beta   90.00
_cell.angle_gamma   90.00
#
_symmetry.space_group_name_H-M   'P 1'
#
loop_
_entity.id
_entity.type
_entity.pdbx_description
1 polymer ?
#
loop_
_entity_poly.entity_id
_entity_poly.type
_entity_poly.pdbx_seq_one_letter_code
_entity_poly.pdbx_strand_id
1 'polypeptide(L)'
;MWQITYTVIEGEIYYRDNDIMVRWSGNETQRNRILGMHAIRQSVRYLIDIQTHGCSTDQLVEAQEKLNKIYDPYVKKYGYLSSRANKLAFREDNDYYLLCSLETEDENKNIKKADIFYKQTIAPVSIVKKVDTAMDALKVSLAEYGKVHIPYMLSVYPVERERLLQELKGQVFLNPVKAADGNPNQGWETASEYLSGPVRNKLKAAEVYAKDNPVYLANVEALKAVQPEDLTATEIGVKLGTSWIDQEDYEAFIYETLNTPDQYRDGTYAIKVQLNRYTMSYKVTNKSSDYSSVAASQTYGTKRIDAYSIIEALLNQNVITVKDKIEVGDSERYVVNQKETTLAREKATLIKDAFKEWIWKDPQRRKKYVDFYNQNFNDNRLRVYDGSYLSFPGMNPEINMRDHQRNVVDRALHGSTLLAHAVGAGKTYEIAAICMELKRLKLMHKAMIVVPNHLVGQMAAEFLHLYPSANLLVTSKEDFKSENRRKLTCRIAANNYDAVILGHSQFERIPLSAERRAKILENQVERISGAIAEMKEEQGAKWGIKDMERQRKNLESQILSLRNDAKKDDVLDFEQLGIDALFVDEAHVFKNLSIFSKIRNVAGISTNGSQRAMDMFQKIQYIQELTGGRNVILATGTPISNTMCEMYVMQLYLQSQKLHEKGIDHFDSWAANFGEVTTSLEMSPEGGYRMRSRFNKFCNLPELMNMFREVADIQLPSMLNLNVPKLKGGKYKIVESVASESVEYMMQELAKRAEAIRAGNVDPTVDNMLKITNEARLLGTDPRLIDPDAEVDGDGKLFQAAENIYQEYIGSQEFKGTQAVFCDIGTPTGNKKFNVYDFLKQELIRKGIPEDEIAFIHDAHSDKQKEELFADMRSGRKRILLGSTSMMGTGTNIQKRLVAAHHIDCPWKPSDVGRILRTFKIKKNVEVTDNGKIII
;
A
#
# COMPACT_ATOMS: atom_id res chain seq x y z
N MET A 1 -31.40 -2.45 8.74
CA MET A 1 -32.25 -3.65 8.75
C MET A 1 -31.26 -4.81 8.85
N TRP A 2 -31.42 -5.60 9.91
CA TRP A 2 -30.40 -6.46 10.52
C TRP A 2 -29.87 -7.53 9.57
N GLN A 3 -28.70 -8.12 9.85
CA GLN A 3 -28.37 -9.44 9.32
C GLN A 3 -28.82 -10.48 10.35
N ILE A 4 -29.76 -11.32 9.96
CA ILE A 4 -30.53 -12.25 10.78
C ILE A 4 -30.42 -13.64 10.18
N THR A 5 -30.31 -14.70 10.98
CA THR A 5 -30.42 -16.06 10.42
C THR A 5 -31.89 -16.46 10.45
N TYR A 6 -32.53 -16.56 9.28
CA TYR A 6 -33.91 -17.04 9.22
C TYR A 6 -33.98 -18.49 9.67
N THR A 7 -34.99 -18.85 10.45
CA THR A 7 -35.31 -20.24 10.80
C THR A 7 -36.81 -20.48 10.64
N VAL A 8 -37.21 -21.73 10.50
CA VAL A 8 -38.62 -22.10 10.32
C VAL A 8 -39.04 -22.98 11.48
N ILE A 9 -40.07 -22.55 12.21
CA ILE A 9 -40.67 -23.30 13.32
C ILE A 9 -42.16 -23.43 12.99
N GLU A 10 -42.66 -24.66 12.93
CA GLU A 10 -44.08 -24.97 12.61
C GLU A 10 -44.59 -24.29 11.32
N GLY A 11 -43.71 -24.14 10.30
CA GLY A 11 -44.04 -23.53 9.02
C GLY A 11 -44.02 -22.00 9.01
N GLU A 12 -43.75 -21.37 10.15
CA GLU A 12 -43.60 -19.93 10.27
C GLU A 12 -42.14 -19.50 10.32
N ILE A 13 -41.83 -18.37 9.68
CA ILE A 13 -40.47 -17.84 9.59
C ILE A 13 -40.20 -17.02 10.86
N TYR A 14 -39.11 -17.37 11.53
CA TYR A 14 -38.58 -16.61 12.65
C TYR A 14 -37.16 -16.16 12.33
N TYR A 15 -36.72 -15.16 13.07
CA TYR A 15 -35.32 -14.81 13.11
C TYR A 15 -34.95 -14.38 14.53
N ARG A 16 -33.66 -14.53 14.87
CA ARG A 16 -33.17 -14.14 16.18
C ARG A 16 -32.76 -12.67 16.18
N ASP A 17 -33.34 -11.88 17.09
CA ASP A 17 -32.92 -10.51 17.40
C ASP A 17 -32.43 -10.49 18.85
N ASN A 18 -31.11 -10.42 19.05
CA ASN A 18 -30.45 -10.62 20.35
C ASN A 18 -30.87 -11.95 21.02
N ASP A 19 -31.57 -11.89 22.15
CA ASP A 19 -32.02 -13.05 22.92
C ASP A 19 -33.49 -13.41 22.70
N ILE A 20 -34.18 -12.73 21.78
CA ILE A 20 -35.59 -12.99 21.46
C ILE A 20 -35.76 -13.50 20.03
N MET A 21 -36.65 -14.49 19.87
CA MET A 21 -37.08 -14.98 18.57
C MET A 21 -38.23 -14.11 18.06
N VAL A 22 -38.01 -13.42 16.95
CA VAL A 22 -38.99 -12.52 16.34
C VAL A 22 -39.61 -13.23 15.14
N ARG A 23 -40.94 -13.27 15.10
CA ARG A 23 -41.68 -13.78 13.94
C ARG A 23 -41.54 -12.80 12.79
N TRP A 24 -41.11 -13.28 11.63
CA TRP A 24 -40.99 -12.47 10.43
C TRP A 24 -42.39 -12.12 9.90
N SER A 25 -42.57 -10.86 9.48
CA SER A 25 -43.80 -10.37 8.86
C SER A 25 -43.47 -9.66 7.54
N GLY A 26 -44.27 -9.93 6.51
CA GLY A 26 -44.07 -9.39 5.17
C GLY A 26 -45.04 -10.02 4.17
N ASN A 27 -44.90 -9.67 2.89
CA ASN A 27 -45.79 -10.20 1.86
C ASN A 27 -45.53 -11.69 1.56
N GLU A 28 -46.56 -12.38 1.07
CA GLU A 28 -46.54 -13.83 0.85
C GLU A 28 -45.51 -14.26 -0.21
N THR A 29 -45.25 -13.41 -1.21
CA THR A 29 -44.23 -13.69 -2.23
C THR A 29 -42.82 -13.72 -1.63
N GLN A 30 -42.51 -12.75 -0.77
CA GLN A 30 -41.23 -12.66 -0.06
C GLN A 30 -41.11 -13.80 0.97
N ARG A 31 -42.19 -14.13 1.67
CA ARG A 31 -42.28 -15.30 2.57
C ARG A 31 -41.85 -16.58 1.84
N ASN A 32 -42.44 -16.84 0.68
CA ASN A 32 -42.16 -18.05 -0.10
C ASN A 32 -40.74 -18.08 -0.67
N ARG A 33 -40.17 -16.93 -1.05
CA ARG A 33 -38.75 -16.82 -1.43
C ARG A 33 -37.84 -17.17 -0.26
N ILE A 34 -38.10 -16.61 0.92
CA ILE A 34 -37.31 -16.88 2.14
C ILE A 34 -37.39 -18.36 2.52
N LEU A 35 -38.58 -18.97 2.52
CA LEU A 35 -38.74 -20.40 2.80
C LEU A 35 -37.93 -21.28 1.84
N GLY A 36 -37.99 -20.99 0.54
CA GLY A 36 -37.24 -21.75 -0.46
C GLY A 36 -35.72 -21.59 -0.32
N MET A 37 -35.23 -20.36 -0.12
CA MET A 37 -33.79 -20.11 0.10
C MET A 37 -33.30 -20.71 1.42
N HIS A 38 -34.13 -20.70 2.47
CA HIS A 38 -33.84 -21.37 3.73
C HIS A 38 -33.67 -22.88 3.55
N ALA A 39 -34.57 -23.54 2.79
CA ALA A 39 -34.48 -24.96 2.51
C ALA A 39 -33.19 -25.31 1.70
N ILE A 40 -32.85 -24.49 0.70
CA ILE A 40 -31.59 -24.64 -0.04
C ILE A 40 -30.39 -24.50 0.90
N ARG A 41 -30.40 -23.47 1.76
CA ARG A 41 -29.33 -23.22 2.75
C ARG A 41 -29.14 -24.41 3.69
N GLN A 42 -30.23 -24.98 4.23
CA GLN A 42 -30.14 -26.17 5.09
C GLN A 42 -29.52 -27.36 4.34
N SER A 43 -29.94 -27.60 3.09
CA SER A 43 -29.39 -28.69 2.28
C SER A 43 -27.90 -28.48 1.98
N VAL A 44 -27.49 -27.24 1.68
CA VAL A 44 -26.09 -26.90 1.40
C VAL A 44 -25.23 -26.99 2.65
N ARG A 45 -25.71 -26.48 3.80
CA ARG A 45 -25.00 -26.59 5.08
C ARG A 45 -24.79 -28.05 5.49
N TYR A 46 -25.79 -28.90 5.31
CA TYR A 46 -25.64 -30.34 5.52
C TYR A 46 -24.60 -30.94 4.57
N LEU A 47 -24.65 -30.58 3.28
CA LEU A 47 -23.70 -31.05 2.28
C LEU A 47 -22.25 -30.60 2.57
N ILE A 48 -22.06 -29.39 3.11
CA ILE A 48 -20.76 -28.88 3.57
C ILE A 48 -20.27 -29.68 4.78
N ASP A 49 -21.15 -29.92 5.75
CA ASP A 49 -20.84 -30.62 7.00
C ASP A 49 -20.37 -32.06 6.75
N ILE A 50 -21.11 -32.82 5.95
CA ILE A 50 -20.74 -34.21 5.64
C ILE A 50 -19.41 -34.30 4.87
N GLN A 51 -19.14 -33.37 3.94
CA GLN A 51 -17.89 -33.35 3.20
C GLN A 51 -16.69 -33.00 4.10
N THR A 52 -16.87 -32.04 5.01
CA THR A 52 -15.82 -31.60 5.94
C THR A 52 -15.36 -32.73 6.86
N HIS A 53 -16.29 -33.61 7.28
CA HIS A 53 -16.01 -34.76 8.15
C HIS A 53 -15.62 -36.05 7.38
N GLY A 54 -15.54 -36.00 6.05
CA GLY A 54 -15.17 -37.16 5.22
C GLY A 54 -16.34 -38.12 4.96
N CYS A 55 -17.26 -37.72 4.08
CA CYS A 55 -18.40 -38.54 3.67
C CYS A 55 -18.05 -39.63 2.64
N SER A 56 -18.85 -40.71 2.62
CA SER A 56 -18.82 -41.69 1.54
C SER A 56 -19.41 -41.15 0.23
N THR A 57 -19.10 -41.81 -0.89
CA THR A 57 -19.65 -41.45 -2.22
C THR A 57 -21.18 -41.51 -2.23
N ASP A 58 -21.79 -42.50 -1.60
CA ASP A 58 -23.25 -42.66 -1.59
C ASP A 58 -23.94 -41.53 -0.82
N GLN A 59 -23.40 -41.16 0.36
CA GLN A 59 -23.90 -40.04 1.16
C GLN A 59 -23.78 -38.71 0.40
N LEU A 60 -22.69 -38.52 -0.34
CA LEU A 60 -22.49 -37.33 -1.16
C LEU A 60 -23.54 -37.23 -2.27
N VAL A 61 -23.74 -38.32 -3.03
CA VAL A 61 -24.72 -38.37 -4.13
C VAL A 61 -26.13 -38.12 -3.61
N GLU A 62 -26.53 -38.75 -2.50
CA GLU A 62 -27.86 -38.55 -1.90
C GLU A 62 -28.09 -37.09 -1.50
N ALA A 63 -27.11 -36.47 -0.84
CA ALA A 63 -27.21 -35.07 -0.43
C ALA A 63 -27.22 -34.10 -1.63
N GLN A 64 -26.47 -34.41 -2.70
CA GLN A 64 -26.47 -33.63 -3.95
C GLN A 64 -27.80 -33.76 -4.71
N GLU A 65 -28.38 -34.95 -4.79
CA GLU A 65 -29.71 -35.14 -5.37
C GLU A 65 -30.76 -34.34 -4.62
N LYS A 66 -30.71 -34.37 -3.27
CA LYS A 66 -31.61 -33.58 -2.43
C LYS A 66 -31.46 -32.09 -2.69
N LEU A 67 -30.24 -31.59 -2.81
CA LEU A 67 -29.97 -30.20 -3.14
C LEU A 67 -30.53 -29.83 -4.52
N ASN A 68 -30.30 -30.65 -5.55
CA ASN A 68 -30.84 -30.44 -6.89
C ASN A 68 -32.38 -30.43 -6.91
N LYS A 69 -33.02 -31.37 -6.20
CA LYS A 69 -34.49 -31.48 -6.07
C LYS A 69 -35.12 -30.24 -5.42
N ILE A 70 -34.38 -29.50 -4.58
CA ILE A 70 -34.86 -28.26 -3.96
C ILE A 70 -34.52 -27.04 -4.83
N TYR A 71 -33.32 -26.98 -5.39
CA TYR A 71 -32.82 -25.82 -6.15
C TYR A 71 -33.53 -25.64 -7.50
N ASP A 72 -33.69 -26.70 -8.29
CA ASP A 72 -34.23 -26.59 -9.66
C ASP A 72 -35.67 -26.05 -9.70
N PRO A 73 -36.61 -26.54 -8.87
CA PRO A 73 -37.94 -25.96 -8.78
C PRO A 73 -37.91 -24.51 -8.27
N TYR A 74 -37.00 -24.19 -7.34
CA TYR A 74 -36.87 -22.84 -6.82
C TYR A 74 -36.47 -21.85 -7.91
N VAL A 75 -35.40 -22.15 -8.67
CA VAL A 75 -34.91 -21.29 -9.75
C VAL A 75 -35.94 -21.15 -10.85
N LYS A 76 -36.63 -22.24 -11.23
CA LYS A 76 -37.70 -22.20 -12.23
C LYS A 76 -38.84 -21.27 -11.83
N LYS A 77 -39.18 -21.20 -10.54
CA LYS A 77 -40.30 -20.40 -10.03
C LYS A 77 -39.92 -18.96 -9.67
N TYR A 78 -38.75 -18.75 -9.07
CA TYR A 78 -38.36 -17.47 -8.45
C TYR A 78 -37.13 -16.81 -9.11
N GLY A 79 -36.50 -17.49 -10.07
CA GLY A 79 -35.23 -17.08 -10.66
C GLY A 79 -34.02 -17.46 -9.79
N TYR A 80 -32.82 -17.21 -10.32
CA TYR A 80 -31.53 -17.49 -9.67
C TYR A 80 -31.39 -16.81 -8.30
N LEU A 81 -30.64 -17.43 -7.37
CA LEU A 81 -30.40 -16.97 -6.00
C LEU A 81 -29.77 -15.58 -5.95
N SER A 82 -28.87 -15.30 -6.89
CA SER A 82 -28.21 -14.01 -7.10
C SER A 82 -29.12 -12.92 -7.69
N SER A 83 -30.33 -13.26 -8.13
CA SER A 83 -31.27 -12.31 -8.75
C SER A 83 -31.72 -11.22 -7.77
N ARG A 84 -32.06 -10.04 -8.31
CA ARG A 84 -32.46 -8.86 -7.52
C ARG A 84 -33.59 -9.15 -6.52
N ALA A 85 -34.61 -9.90 -6.92
CA ALA A 85 -35.77 -10.18 -6.08
C ALA A 85 -35.42 -11.13 -4.91
N ASN A 86 -34.58 -12.14 -5.17
CA ASN A 86 -34.08 -13.04 -4.13
C ASN A 86 -33.12 -12.34 -3.17
N LYS A 87 -32.23 -11.50 -3.70
CA LYS A 87 -31.37 -10.62 -2.90
C LYS A 87 -32.17 -9.75 -1.95
N LEU A 88 -33.22 -9.07 -2.43
CA LEU A 88 -34.03 -8.21 -1.58
C LEU A 88 -34.71 -9.01 -0.45
N ALA A 89 -35.11 -10.25 -0.75
CA ALA A 89 -35.79 -11.12 0.20
C ALA A 89 -34.86 -11.72 1.27
N PHE A 90 -33.61 -12.02 0.92
CA PHE A 90 -32.74 -12.87 1.75
C PHE A 90 -31.36 -12.27 2.07
N ARG A 91 -31.02 -11.05 1.61
CA ARG A 91 -29.70 -10.41 1.86
C ARG A 91 -29.34 -10.23 3.33
N GLU A 92 -30.35 -10.26 4.19
CA GLU A 92 -30.21 -10.16 5.63
C GLU A 92 -29.74 -11.48 6.22
N ASP A 93 -29.81 -12.59 5.49
CA ASP A 93 -29.27 -13.85 5.98
C ASP A 93 -27.75 -13.88 5.97
N ASN A 94 -27.16 -14.40 7.04
CA ASN A 94 -25.70 -14.59 7.15
C ASN A 94 -25.16 -15.47 6.02
N ASP A 95 -25.96 -16.43 5.56
CA ASP A 95 -25.57 -17.38 4.52
C ASP A 95 -26.00 -16.94 3.13
N TYR A 96 -26.49 -15.71 2.95
CA TYR A 96 -26.89 -15.22 1.63
C TYR A 96 -25.75 -15.31 0.61
N TYR A 97 -24.53 -14.93 0.98
CA TYR A 97 -23.37 -15.00 0.08
C TYR A 97 -22.91 -16.43 -0.17
N LEU A 98 -23.12 -17.34 0.77
CA LEU A 98 -22.92 -18.78 0.56
C LEU A 98 -23.89 -19.28 -0.52
N LEU A 99 -25.16 -18.90 -0.44
CA LEU A 99 -26.14 -19.24 -1.47
C LEU A 99 -25.78 -18.64 -2.83
N CYS A 100 -25.24 -17.42 -2.89
CA CYS A 100 -24.75 -16.86 -4.14
C CYS A 100 -23.56 -17.63 -4.73
N SER A 101 -22.70 -18.24 -3.90
CA SER A 101 -21.56 -19.04 -4.39
C SER A 101 -21.96 -20.35 -5.09
N LEU A 102 -23.22 -20.77 -4.96
CA LEU A 102 -23.80 -21.92 -5.67
C LEU A 102 -24.04 -21.64 -7.15
N GLU A 103 -23.89 -20.40 -7.57
CA GLU A 103 -24.17 -19.92 -8.91
C GLU A 103 -22.89 -19.33 -9.49
N THR A 104 -22.36 -19.99 -10.51
CA THR A 104 -21.21 -19.50 -11.27
C THR A 104 -21.69 -18.88 -12.56
N GLU A 105 -21.25 -17.66 -12.83
CA GLU A 105 -21.54 -16.98 -14.09
C GLU A 105 -20.56 -17.47 -15.16
N ASP A 106 -21.06 -18.09 -16.23
CA ASP A 106 -20.20 -18.49 -17.35
C ASP A 106 -19.74 -17.28 -18.16
N GLU A 107 -18.83 -17.51 -19.11
CA GLU A 107 -18.30 -16.43 -19.95
C GLU A 107 -19.44 -15.62 -20.61
N ASN A 108 -20.58 -16.22 -20.97
CA ASN A 108 -21.71 -15.57 -21.63
C ASN A 108 -22.79 -15.03 -20.68
N LYS A 109 -22.54 -14.99 -19.37
CA LYS A 109 -23.49 -14.60 -18.32
C LYS A 109 -24.67 -15.54 -18.13
N ASN A 110 -24.55 -16.76 -18.62
CA ASN A 110 -25.49 -17.79 -18.19
C ASN A 110 -25.07 -18.22 -16.79
N ILE A 111 -26.00 -18.09 -15.86
CA ILE A 111 -25.81 -18.61 -14.51
C ILE A 111 -25.88 -20.14 -14.61
N LYS A 112 -24.79 -20.79 -14.20
CA LYS A 112 -24.67 -22.24 -14.08
C LYS A 112 -24.61 -22.62 -12.62
N LYS A 113 -25.08 -23.82 -12.31
CA LYS A 113 -24.86 -24.43 -11.01
C LYS A 113 -23.36 -24.60 -10.78
N ALA A 114 -22.91 -24.28 -9.57
CA ALA A 114 -21.57 -24.57 -9.12
C ALA A 114 -21.31 -26.08 -9.02
N ASP A 115 -20.03 -26.44 -8.90
CA ASP A 115 -19.59 -27.83 -8.87
C ASP A 115 -20.14 -28.65 -7.69
N ILE A 116 -20.53 -28.00 -6.60
CA ILE A 116 -21.05 -28.64 -5.38
C ILE A 116 -22.32 -29.47 -5.64
N PHE A 117 -23.05 -29.18 -6.72
CA PHE A 117 -24.24 -29.93 -7.13
C PHE A 117 -23.92 -31.30 -7.76
N TYR A 118 -22.68 -31.55 -8.16
CA TYR A 118 -22.31 -32.68 -9.01
C TYR A 118 -21.13 -33.49 -8.50
N LYS A 119 -20.24 -32.88 -7.72
CA LYS A 119 -19.02 -33.52 -7.20
C LYS A 119 -18.59 -32.93 -5.86
N GLN A 120 -17.64 -33.59 -5.21
CA GLN A 120 -17.09 -33.14 -3.93
C GLN A 120 -16.31 -31.84 -4.14
N THR A 121 -16.61 -30.82 -3.33
CA THR A 121 -16.01 -29.48 -3.41
C THR A 121 -15.35 -29.04 -2.11
N ILE A 122 -15.22 -29.92 -1.12
CA ILE A 122 -14.53 -29.63 0.15
C ILE A 122 -13.64 -30.81 0.48
N ALA A 123 -12.35 -30.52 0.65
CA ALA A 123 -11.38 -31.50 1.13
C ALA A 123 -11.62 -31.80 2.64
N PRO A 124 -11.71 -33.08 3.04
CA PRO A 124 -11.87 -33.43 4.45
C PRO A 124 -10.61 -33.07 5.24
N VAL A 125 -10.77 -32.82 6.53
CA VAL A 125 -9.62 -32.63 7.44
C VAL A 125 -8.96 -33.99 7.69
N SER A 126 -7.87 -34.29 6.98
CA SER A 126 -7.11 -35.52 7.19
C SER A 126 -5.92 -35.29 8.10
N ILE A 127 -5.90 -35.95 9.26
CA ILE A 127 -4.73 -35.97 10.14
C ILE A 127 -3.77 -37.04 9.61
N VAL A 128 -2.56 -36.63 9.22
CA VAL A 128 -1.51 -37.57 8.83
C VAL A 128 -1.11 -38.42 10.03
N LYS A 129 -1.34 -39.73 9.94
CA LYS A 129 -1.04 -40.68 11.03
C LYS A 129 0.36 -41.29 10.93
N LYS A 130 0.89 -41.41 9.72
CA LYS A 130 2.20 -42.00 9.47
C LYS A 130 2.83 -41.42 8.20
N VAL A 131 4.15 -41.25 8.22
CA VAL A 131 4.98 -40.92 7.06
C VAL A 131 6.19 -41.84 6.98
N ASP A 132 6.86 -41.87 5.83
CA ASP A 132 7.96 -42.81 5.58
C ASP A 132 9.36 -42.18 5.73
N THR A 133 9.46 -40.84 5.77
CA THR A 133 10.74 -40.13 5.86
C THR A 133 10.72 -39.01 6.89
N ALA A 134 11.89 -38.67 7.45
CA ALA A 134 12.02 -37.52 8.34
C ALA A 134 11.67 -36.17 7.65
N MET A 135 11.94 -36.06 6.35
CA MET A 135 11.59 -34.88 5.56
C MET A 135 10.07 -34.71 5.44
N ASP A 136 9.34 -35.81 5.21
CA ASP A 136 7.87 -35.76 5.20
C ASP A 136 7.34 -35.43 6.60
N ALA A 137 7.95 -35.99 7.66
CA ALA A 137 7.59 -35.64 9.03
C ALA A 137 7.79 -34.13 9.30
N LEU A 138 8.87 -33.54 8.79
CA LEU A 138 9.13 -32.10 8.89
C LEU A 138 8.06 -31.29 8.15
N LYS A 139 7.74 -31.64 6.90
CA LYS A 139 6.70 -30.97 6.10
C LYS A 139 5.34 -31.01 6.79
N VAL A 140 4.94 -32.17 7.32
CA VAL A 140 3.69 -32.33 8.06
C VAL A 140 3.73 -31.56 9.38
N SER A 141 4.87 -31.51 10.08
CA SER A 141 5.03 -30.68 11.28
C SER A 141 4.87 -29.19 10.97
N LEU A 142 5.44 -28.70 9.86
CA LEU A 142 5.27 -27.32 9.42
C LEU A 142 3.83 -27.05 9.03
N ALA A 143 3.18 -27.99 8.34
CA ALA A 143 1.76 -27.90 7.99
C ALA A 143 0.87 -27.88 9.24
N GLU A 144 1.11 -28.68 10.27
CA GLU A 144 0.19 -28.78 11.42
C GLU A 144 0.49 -27.80 12.55
N TYR A 145 1.76 -27.39 12.72
CA TYR A 145 2.20 -26.57 13.85
C TYR A 145 2.89 -25.26 13.44
N GLY A 146 3.16 -25.04 12.14
CA GLY A 146 3.87 -23.85 11.65
C GLY A 146 5.34 -23.78 12.11
N LYS A 147 5.90 -24.87 12.66
CA LYS A 147 7.25 -24.94 13.23
C LYS A 147 7.79 -26.37 13.25
N VAL A 148 9.09 -26.50 13.52
CA VAL A 148 9.73 -27.80 13.78
C VAL A 148 9.27 -28.33 15.15
N HIS A 149 8.35 -29.28 15.15
CA HIS A 149 7.73 -29.85 16.36
C HIS A 149 8.19 -31.30 16.56
N ILE A 150 9.39 -31.48 17.12
CA ILE A 150 10.06 -32.79 17.28
C ILE A 150 9.14 -33.87 17.89
N PRO A 151 8.38 -33.64 18.98
CA PRO A 151 7.50 -34.68 19.54
C PRO A 151 6.40 -35.16 18.59
N TYR A 152 5.94 -34.29 17.68
CA TYR A 152 4.91 -34.64 16.71
C TYR A 152 5.53 -35.36 15.51
N MET A 153 6.70 -34.92 15.07
CA MET A 153 7.45 -35.62 14.02
C MET A 153 7.73 -37.08 14.42
N LEU A 154 8.10 -37.32 15.68
CA LEU A 154 8.31 -38.67 16.21
C LEU A 154 7.02 -39.49 16.35
N SER A 155 5.85 -38.85 16.49
CA SER A 155 4.58 -39.58 16.54
C SER A 155 4.12 -40.06 15.17
N VAL A 156 4.41 -39.31 14.10
CA VAL A 156 4.08 -39.70 12.70
C VAL A 156 5.20 -40.47 12.01
N TYR A 157 6.45 -40.35 12.48
CA TYR A 157 7.62 -41.12 12.02
C TYR A 157 8.33 -41.74 13.24
N PRO A 158 7.88 -42.93 13.71
CA PRO A 158 8.35 -43.53 14.96
C PRO A 158 9.78 -44.09 14.83
N VAL A 159 10.77 -43.23 15.02
CA VAL A 159 12.20 -43.56 15.06
C VAL A 159 12.85 -42.96 16.32
N GLU A 160 14.08 -43.36 16.62
CA GLU A 160 14.87 -42.69 17.67
C GLU A 160 15.14 -41.23 17.31
N ARG A 161 15.14 -40.35 18.33
CA ARG A 161 15.31 -38.90 18.16
C ARG A 161 16.61 -38.57 17.42
N GLU A 162 17.70 -39.22 17.78
CA GLU A 162 19.02 -39.01 17.20
C GLU A 162 19.00 -39.34 15.71
N ARG A 163 18.29 -40.40 15.32
CA ARG A 163 18.10 -40.78 13.91
C ARG A 163 17.29 -39.73 13.15
N LEU A 164 16.18 -39.24 13.72
CA LEU A 164 15.39 -38.16 13.12
C LEU A 164 16.26 -36.91 12.84
N LEU A 165 17.05 -36.49 13.83
CA LEU A 165 17.92 -35.31 13.70
C LEU A 165 19.08 -35.54 12.72
N GLN A 166 19.61 -36.76 12.65
CA GLN A 166 20.65 -37.14 11.69
C GLN A 166 20.12 -37.12 10.24
N GLU A 167 18.92 -37.65 10.01
CA GLU A 167 18.25 -37.61 8.69
C GLU A 167 17.90 -36.17 8.27
N LEU A 168 17.68 -35.26 9.24
CA LEU A 168 17.39 -33.84 9.01
C LEU A 168 18.62 -32.93 9.07
N LYS A 169 19.83 -33.50 9.12
CA LYS A 169 21.07 -32.70 9.18
C LYS A 169 21.14 -31.74 7.99
N GLY A 170 21.35 -30.46 8.28
CA GLY A 170 21.37 -29.38 7.28
C GLY A 170 20.00 -28.86 6.84
N GLN A 171 18.91 -29.53 7.25
CA GLN A 171 17.51 -29.12 7.00
C GLN A 171 16.90 -28.40 8.19
N VAL A 172 17.36 -28.72 9.41
CA VAL A 172 16.99 -28.04 10.65
C VAL A 172 18.24 -27.69 11.47
N PHE A 173 18.16 -26.60 12.22
CA PHE A 173 19.23 -26.13 13.09
C PHE A 173 18.66 -25.78 14.47
N LEU A 174 19.41 -26.06 15.53
CA LEU A 174 19.08 -25.60 16.87
C LEU A 174 19.58 -24.17 17.04
N ASN A 175 18.67 -23.20 17.18
CA ASN A 175 19.04 -21.81 17.40
C ASN A 175 19.52 -21.62 18.85
N PRO A 176 20.80 -21.25 19.09
CA PRO A 176 21.35 -21.12 20.43
C PRO A 176 20.64 -20.07 21.30
N VAL A 177 20.05 -19.04 20.69
CA VAL A 177 19.37 -17.95 21.41
C VAL A 177 17.94 -18.33 21.80
N LYS A 178 17.33 -19.29 21.09
CA LYS A 178 15.96 -19.79 21.37
C LYS A 178 15.94 -21.13 22.10
N ALA A 179 17.07 -21.82 22.17
CA ALA A 179 17.22 -23.04 22.95
C ALA A 179 16.97 -22.72 24.43
N ALA A 180 16.27 -23.62 25.13
CA ALA A 180 15.97 -23.47 26.55
C ALA A 180 16.69 -24.55 27.34
N ASP A 181 17.35 -24.17 28.43
CA ASP A 181 18.01 -25.10 29.34
C ASP A 181 17.00 -26.11 29.88
N GLY A 182 17.29 -27.40 29.71
CA GLY A 182 16.42 -28.50 30.14
C GLY A 182 15.29 -28.88 29.18
N ASN A 183 15.09 -28.18 28.05
CA ASN A 183 14.13 -28.61 27.01
C ASN A 183 14.80 -28.83 25.64
N PRO A 184 15.15 -30.09 25.29
CA PRO A 184 15.83 -30.38 24.03
C PRO A 184 14.94 -30.18 22.80
N ASN A 185 13.62 -30.03 22.97
CA ASN A 185 12.66 -29.85 21.86
C ASN A 185 12.48 -28.38 21.43
N GLN A 186 13.02 -27.44 22.19
CA GLN A 186 12.81 -26.01 21.95
C GLN A 186 13.98 -25.40 21.17
N GLY A 187 13.68 -24.44 20.29
CA GLY A 187 14.68 -23.68 19.54
C GLY A 187 15.06 -24.27 18.17
N TRP A 188 14.41 -25.35 17.72
CA TRP A 188 14.63 -25.90 16.38
C TRP A 188 13.96 -25.05 15.29
N GLU A 189 14.73 -24.67 14.29
CA GLU A 189 14.30 -23.87 13.14
C GLU A 189 14.66 -24.61 11.84
N THR A 190 13.90 -24.36 10.77
CA THR A 190 14.27 -24.88 9.44
C THR A 190 15.52 -24.15 8.92
N ALA A 191 16.24 -24.75 7.98
CA ALA A 191 17.38 -24.11 7.32
C ALA A 191 16.99 -22.78 6.67
N SER A 192 15.80 -22.69 6.07
CA SER A 192 15.28 -21.45 5.48
C SER A 192 15.06 -20.35 6.51
N GLU A 193 14.67 -20.67 7.75
CA GLU A 193 14.48 -19.70 8.84
C GLU A 193 15.81 -19.35 9.53
N TYR A 194 16.62 -20.35 9.88
CA TYR A 194 17.86 -20.14 10.62
C TYR A 194 18.91 -19.40 9.79
N LEU A 195 19.07 -19.77 8.51
CA LEU A 195 20.09 -19.23 7.61
C LEU A 195 19.60 -17.99 6.82
N SER A 196 18.53 -17.34 7.28
CA SER A 196 18.04 -16.06 6.77
C SER A 196 17.97 -15.01 7.89
N GLY A 197 17.60 -13.78 7.57
CA GLY A 197 17.62 -12.68 8.53
C GLY A 197 19.05 -12.18 8.79
N PRO A 198 19.36 -11.64 9.99
CA PRO A 198 20.66 -11.05 10.31
C PRO A 198 21.76 -12.12 10.55
N VAL A 199 22.21 -12.76 9.47
CA VAL A 199 23.11 -13.93 9.51
C VAL A 199 24.49 -13.62 10.07
N ARG A 200 24.96 -12.37 10.01
CA ARG A 200 26.20 -11.94 10.67
C ARG A 200 26.08 -12.01 12.19
N ASN A 201 24.97 -11.52 12.74
CA ASN A 201 24.71 -11.57 14.19
C ASN A 201 24.44 -12.99 14.67
N LYS A 202 23.72 -13.80 13.87
CA LYS A 202 23.54 -15.22 14.15
C LYS A 202 24.88 -15.98 14.16
N LEU A 203 25.81 -15.66 13.26
CA LEU A 203 27.14 -16.27 13.23
C LEU A 203 27.94 -15.93 14.49
N LYS A 204 28.00 -14.65 14.87
CA LYS A 204 28.66 -14.21 16.12
C LYS A 204 28.11 -14.96 17.34
N ALA A 205 26.79 -15.08 17.44
CA ALA A 205 26.16 -15.84 18.51
C ALA A 205 26.57 -17.32 18.44
N ALA A 206 26.42 -17.98 17.29
CA ALA A 206 26.77 -19.39 17.12
C ALA A 206 28.24 -19.69 17.49
N GLU A 207 29.19 -18.82 17.13
CA GLU A 207 30.61 -18.98 17.49
C GLU A 207 30.86 -18.86 18.99
N VAL A 208 30.11 -18.02 19.70
CA VAL A 208 30.19 -17.94 21.17
C VAL A 208 29.70 -19.23 21.81
N TYR A 209 28.50 -19.69 21.45
CA TYR A 209 27.90 -20.90 22.03
C TYR A 209 28.65 -22.19 21.62
N ALA A 210 29.28 -22.21 20.44
CA ALA A 210 30.07 -23.36 19.98
C ALA A 210 31.34 -23.61 20.81
N LYS A 211 31.82 -22.60 21.56
CA LYS A 211 32.96 -22.77 22.49
C LYS A 211 32.59 -23.68 23.67
N ASP A 212 31.36 -23.57 24.14
CA ASP A 212 30.87 -24.31 25.31
C ASP A 212 30.13 -25.60 24.92
N ASN A 213 29.49 -25.62 23.74
CA ASN A 213 28.73 -26.77 23.26
C ASN A 213 29.02 -27.07 21.76
N PRO A 214 29.75 -28.17 21.45
CA PRO A 214 30.11 -28.56 20.09
C PRO A 214 28.94 -28.81 19.13
N VAL A 215 27.70 -28.97 19.63
CA VAL A 215 26.50 -29.13 18.78
C VAL A 215 26.31 -27.94 17.84
N TYR A 216 26.76 -26.74 18.22
CA TYR A 216 26.65 -25.54 17.40
C TYR A 216 27.75 -25.37 16.33
N LEU A 217 28.73 -26.29 16.24
CA LEU A 217 29.75 -26.22 15.18
C LEU A 217 29.14 -26.30 13.77
N ALA A 218 28.13 -27.15 13.60
CA ALA A 218 27.39 -27.25 12.34
C ALA A 218 26.67 -25.93 11.98
N ASN A 219 26.18 -25.21 12.99
CA ASN A 219 25.57 -23.89 12.79
C ASN A 219 26.61 -22.87 12.31
N VAL A 220 27.81 -22.87 12.90
CA VAL A 220 28.91 -21.97 12.51
C VAL A 220 29.32 -22.23 11.06
N GLU A 221 29.51 -23.49 10.67
CA GLU A 221 29.84 -23.87 9.28
C GLU A 221 28.77 -23.40 8.29
N ALA A 222 27.49 -23.69 8.59
CA ALA A 222 26.38 -23.31 7.72
C ALA A 222 26.22 -21.78 7.63
N LEU A 223 26.38 -21.05 8.73
CA LEU A 223 26.29 -19.59 8.75
C LEU A 223 27.46 -18.93 8.02
N LYS A 224 28.68 -19.49 8.09
CA LYS A 224 29.83 -19.00 7.31
C LYS A 224 29.61 -19.11 5.81
N ALA A 225 28.94 -20.17 5.35
CA ALA A 225 28.66 -20.40 3.94
C ALA A 225 27.60 -19.45 3.34
N VAL A 226 26.79 -18.79 4.17
CA VAL A 226 25.66 -17.94 3.72
C VAL A 226 25.84 -16.46 4.03
N GLN A 227 27.06 -16.04 4.41
CA GLN A 227 27.35 -14.63 4.66
C GLN A 227 27.20 -13.81 3.37
N PRO A 228 26.56 -12.63 3.42
CA PRO A 228 26.59 -11.69 2.32
C PRO A 228 28.04 -11.29 2.00
N GLU A 229 28.33 -11.05 0.71
CA GLU A 229 29.62 -10.51 0.31
C GLU A 229 29.85 -9.15 0.95
N ASP A 230 31.04 -8.91 1.49
CA ASP A 230 31.39 -7.63 2.11
C ASP A 230 31.43 -6.53 1.06
N LEU A 231 30.69 -5.46 1.31
CA LEU A 231 30.73 -4.25 0.49
C LEU A 231 32.04 -3.52 0.71
N THR A 232 32.60 -3.01 -0.37
CA THR A 232 33.76 -2.14 -0.35
C THR A 232 33.36 -0.67 -0.16
N ALA A 233 34.32 0.19 0.19
CA ALA A 233 34.09 1.63 0.36
C ALA A 233 33.48 2.31 -0.88
N THR A 234 33.74 1.80 -2.09
CA THR A 234 33.20 2.34 -3.35
C THR A 234 31.73 1.99 -3.58
N GLU A 235 31.24 0.94 -2.93
CA GLU A 235 29.85 0.47 -3.06
C GLU A 235 28.94 1.12 -2.01
N ILE A 236 29.52 1.70 -0.96
CA ILE A 236 28.79 2.34 0.14
C ILE A 236 28.63 3.84 -0.16
N GLY A 237 27.39 4.25 -0.40
CA GLY A 237 27.03 5.65 -0.55
C GLY A 237 26.94 6.37 0.80
N VAL A 238 27.82 7.36 1.02
CA VAL A 238 27.89 8.15 2.27
C VAL A 238 27.74 9.63 1.97
N LYS A 239 27.06 10.36 2.88
CA LYS A 239 26.77 11.78 2.73
C LYS A 239 26.96 12.50 4.06
N LEU A 240 27.11 13.81 4.00
CA LEU A 240 27.00 14.64 5.18
C LEU A 240 25.59 14.50 5.79
N GLY A 241 25.53 14.23 7.08
CA GLY A 241 24.29 14.08 7.83
C GLY A 241 23.78 12.64 7.94
N THR A 242 24.52 11.67 7.39
CA THR A 242 24.30 10.24 7.65
C THR A 242 24.43 9.94 9.15
N SER A 243 23.45 9.22 9.71
CA SER A 243 23.26 9.09 11.17
C SER A 243 24.27 8.19 11.89
N TRP A 244 25.00 7.36 11.15
CA TRP A 244 25.99 6.42 11.70
C TRP A 244 27.44 6.90 11.58
N ILE A 245 27.65 8.13 11.10
CA ILE A 245 28.95 8.79 11.14
C ILE A 245 29.07 9.54 12.47
N ASP A 246 30.20 9.37 13.13
CA ASP A 246 30.48 10.01 14.41
C ASP A 246 30.68 11.53 14.24
N GLN A 247 30.29 12.29 15.26
CA GLN A 247 30.34 13.77 15.23
C GLN A 247 31.78 14.26 15.08
N GLU A 248 32.73 13.57 15.71
CA GLU A 248 34.16 13.84 15.68
C GLU A 248 34.74 13.71 14.26
N ASP A 249 34.22 12.79 13.45
CA ASP A 249 34.64 12.65 12.05
C ASP A 249 34.04 13.77 11.17
N TYR A 250 32.85 14.28 11.48
CA TYR A 250 32.35 15.51 10.82
C TYR A 250 33.19 16.74 11.21
N GLU A 251 33.58 16.86 12.47
CA GLU A 251 34.45 17.94 12.96
C GLU A 251 35.83 17.88 12.28
N ALA A 252 36.46 16.71 12.23
CA ALA A 252 37.73 16.50 11.55
C ALA A 252 37.65 16.88 10.06
N PHE A 253 36.57 16.48 9.36
CA PHE A 253 36.36 16.88 7.97
C PHE A 253 36.29 18.40 7.81
N ILE A 254 35.52 19.07 8.69
CA ILE A 254 35.37 20.53 8.67
C ILE A 254 36.74 21.19 8.88
N TYR A 255 37.48 20.77 9.90
CA TYR A 255 38.76 21.37 10.27
C TYR A 255 39.82 21.19 9.19
N GLU A 256 39.92 20.01 8.60
CA GLU A 256 40.87 19.71 7.54
C GLU A 256 40.51 20.40 6.22
N THR A 257 39.22 20.44 5.85
CA THR A 257 38.78 21.01 4.57
C THR A 257 38.84 22.53 4.57
N LEU A 258 38.53 23.18 5.70
CA LEU A 258 38.50 24.63 5.81
C LEU A 258 39.77 25.23 6.44
N ASN A 259 40.74 24.38 6.81
CA ASN A 259 41.94 24.76 7.56
C ASN A 259 41.60 25.56 8.83
N THR A 260 40.60 25.12 9.59
CA THR A 260 40.13 25.81 10.79
C THR A 260 41.27 25.92 11.81
N PRO A 261 41.63 27.14 12.28
CA PRO A 261 42.68 27.36 13.28
C PRO A 261 42.47 26.60 14.60
N ASP A 262 43.54 26.18 15.28
CA ASP A 262 43.48 25.39 16.52
C ASP A 262 42.67 26.08 17.64
N GLN A 263 42.76 27.41 17.75
CA GLN A 263 41.98 28.21 18.69
C GLN A 263 40.44 28.10 18.53
N TYR A 264 39.97 27.57 17.39
CA TYR A 264 38.56 27.33 17.11
C TYR A 264 38.22 25.83 17.10
N ARG A 265 39.15 24.95 17.50
CA ARG A 265 38.92 23.49 17.63
C ARG A 265 38.55 23.09 19.06
N ASP A 266 39.02 23.84 20.06
CA ASP A 266 38.70 23.61 21.47
C ASP A 266 38.23 24.89 22.21
N GLY A 267 37.73 24.72 23.44
CA GLY A 267 37.27 25.82 24.29
C GLY A 267 35.89 26.42 23.93
N THR A 268 35.57 27.56 24.55
CA THR A 268 34.24 28.21 24.49
C THR A 268 33.87 28.71 23.08
N TYR A 269 34.86 29.02 22.25
CA TYR A 269 34.68 29.51 20.88
C TYR A 269 34.86 28.41 19.81
N ALA A 270 34.95 27.15 20.23
CA ALA A 270 35.10 26.03 19.32
C ALA A 270 33.95 25.94 18.30
N ILE A 271 34.30 25.62 17.07
CA ILE A 271 33.38 25.26 16.00
C ILE A 271 33.13 23.76 16.10
N LYS A 272 32.05 23.36 16.76
CA LYS A 272 31.69 21.96 17.02
C LYS A 272 30.43 21.56 16.30
N VAL A 273 30.31 20.28 15.97
CA VAL A 273 29.10 19.69 15.40
C VAL A 273 28.28 19.10 16.55
N GLN A 274 27.08 19.62 16.76
CA GLN A 274 26.15 19.12 17.76
C GLN A 274 24.96 18.45 17.07
N LEU A 275 24.61 17.23 17.51
CA LEU A 275 23.42 16.53 17.06
C LEU A 275 22.31 16.59 18.13
N ASN A 276 21.15 17.12 17.75
CA ASN A 276 19.91 16.86 18.49
C ASN A 276 19.38 15.49 18.06
N ARG A 277 19.48 14.47 18.93
CA ARG A 277 19.06 13.10 18.63
C ARG A 277 17.55 12.94 18.47
N TYR A 278 16.75 13.82 19.10
CA TYR A 278 15.29 13.76 19.01
C TYR A 278 14.77 14.26 17.65
N THR A 279 15.26 15.41 17.18
CA THR A 279 14.89 15.94 15.86
C THR A 279 15.82 15.46 14.74
N MET A 280 16.83 14.66 15.08
CA MET A 280 17.93 14.26 14.22
C MET A 280 18.57 15.43 13.47
N SER A 281 18.61 16.62 14.06
CA SER A 281 19.14 17.83 13.42
C SER A 281 20.53 18.17 13.92
N TYR A 282 21.39 18.63 13.00
CA TYR A 282 22.75 19.06 13.32
C TYR A 282 22.83 20.57 13.47
N LYS A 283 23.72 21.05 14.34
CA LYS A 283 24.10 22.45 14.43
C LYS A 283 25.61 22.58 14.51
N VAL A 284 26.16 23.52 13.77
CA VAL A 284 27.57 23.91 13.86
C VAL A 284 27.65 25.15 14.75
N THR A 285 28.39 25.10 15.86
CA THR A 285 28.57 26.24 16.76
C THR A 285 29.56 27.26 16.19
N ASN A 286 29.46 28.53 16.61
CA ASN A 286 30.49 29.55 16.34
C ASN A 286 30.91 29.72 14.85
N LYS A 287 30.01 29.43 13.89
CA LYS A 287 30.28 29.42 12.44
C LYS A 287 30.92 30.68 11.87
N SER A 288 30.66 31.82 12.50
CA SER A 288 31.16 33.13 12.08
C SER A 288 32.48 33.53 12.75
N SER A 289 33.01 32.71 13.67
CA SER A 289 34.25 33.03 14.39
C SER A 289 35.47 33.01 13.47
N ASP A 290 35.47 32.18 12.43
CA ASP A 290 36.55 32.04 11.44
C ASP A 290 36.29 32.88 10.16
N TYR A 291 35.81 34.12 10.33
CA TYR A 291 35.41 34.99 9.22
C TYR A 291 36.57 35.41 8.30
N SER A 292 37.81 35.33 8.78
CA SER A 292 39.02 35.68 8.02
C SER A 292 39.53 34.55 7.12
N SER A 293 39.00 33.32 7.25
CA SER A 293 39.42 32.18 6.43
C SER A 293 38.97 32.33 4.98
N VAL A 294 39.93 32.38 4.06
CA VAL A 294 39.68 32.39 2.59
C VAL A 294 39.05 31.06 2.15
N ALA A 295 39.41 29.95 2.80
CA ALA A 295 38.81 28.65 2.54
C ALA A 295 37.32 28.67 2.87
N ALA A 296 36.94 29.21 4.04
CA ALA A 296 35.56 29.27 4.50
C ALA A 296 34.71 30.34 3.79
N SER A 297 35.31 31.47 3.37
CA SER A 297 34.57 32.62 2.80
C SER A 297 34.54 32.68 1.27
N GLN A 298 35.47 32.00 0.56
CA GLN A 298 35.58 32.08 -0.90
C GLN A 298 35.73 30.72 -1.59
N THR A 299 36.52 29.81 -1.03
CA THR A 299 36.79 28.51 -1.68
C THR A 299 35.59 27.59 -1.57
N TYR A 300 35.09 27.40 -0.35
CA TYR A 300 33.94 26.54 -0.03
C TYR A 300 32.71 27.33 0.45
N GLY A 301 32.81 28.66 0.55
CA GLY A 301 31.70 29.57 0.84
C GLY A 301 31.56 30.68 -0.20
N THR A 302 30.63 31.59 0.04
CA THR A 302 30.49 32.84 -0.71
C THR A 302 30.58 34.03 0.25
N LYS A 303 30.65 35.25 -0.29
CA LYS A 303 30.61 36.49 0.51
C LYS A 303 29.33 36.61 1.35
N ARG A 304 28.25 35.94 0.97
CA ARG A 304 26.93 36.01 1.63
C ARG A 304 26.65 34.83 2.56
N ILE A 305 27.33 33.70 2.38
CA ILE A 305 27.14 32.51 3.22
C ILE A 305 28.46 31.76 3.35
N ASP A 306 28.93 31.58 4.58
CA ASP A 306 30.18 30.89 4.88
C ASP A 306 30.06 29.36 4.70
N ALA A 307 31.20 28.70 4.54
CA ALA A 307 31.27 27.25 4.34
C ALA A 307 30.69 26.46 5.53
N TYR A 308 30.85 26.91 6.78
CA TYR A 308 30.29 26.22 7.95
C TYR A 308 28.76 26.24 7.94
N SER A 309 28.15 27.36 7.50
CA SER A 309 26.72 27.48 7.27
C SER A 309 26.22 26.58 6.14
N ILE A 310 26.99 26.45 5.05
CA ILE A 310 26.70 25.49 3.98
C ILE A 310 26.79 24.05 4.51
N ILE A 311 27.82 23.70 5.27
CA ILE A 311 28.01 22.37 5.85
C ILE A 311 26.86 22.02 6.82
N GLU A 312 26.43 22.93 7.68
CA GLU A 312 25.26 22.69 8.54
C GLU A 312 24.00 22.43 7.70
N ALA A 313 23.79 23.19 6.61
CA ALA A 313 22.67 22.95 5.72
C ALA A 313 22.76 21.55 5.08
N LEU A 314 23.96 21.11 4.68
CA LEU A 314 24.21 19.78 4.12
C LEU A 314 23.99 18.65 5.13
N LEU A 315 24.51 18.78 6.36
CA LEU A 315 24.26 17.83 7.47
C LEU A 315 22.75 17.67 7.75
N ASN A 316 21.96 18.70 7.46
CA ASN A 316 20.51 18.68 7.61
C ASN A 316 19.73 18.37 6.32
N GLN A 317 20.41 18.09 5.21
CA GLN A 317 19.80 17.90 3.89
C GLN A 317 18.90 19.07 3.45
N ASN A 318 19.19 20.27 3.95
CA ASN A 318 18.43 21.47 3.63
C ASN A 318 18.88 22.04 2.28
N VAL A 319 17.91 22.54 1.51
CA VAL A 319 18.19 23.25 0.26
C VAL A 319 18.74 24.64 0.59
N ILE A 320 19.98 24.89 0.16
CA ILE A 320 20.64 26.18 0.38
C ILE A 320 19.94 27.25 -0.46
N THR A 321 19.54 28.33 0.23
CA THR A 321 18.86 29.50 -0.34
C THR A 321 19.39 30.75 0.34
N VAL A 322 19.95 31.67 -0.44
CA VAL A 322 20.44 32.96 0.03
C VAL A 322 19.33 34.00 -0.21
N LYS A 323 19.01 34.79 0.81
CA LYS A 323 18.02 35.86 0.72
C LYS A 323 18.66 37.21 1.02
N ASP A 324 18.31 38.21 0.24
CA ASP A 324 18.65 39.60 0.50
C ASP A 324 17.46 40.30 1.17
N LYS A 325 17.78 41.24 2.06
CA LYS A 325 16.81 42.12 2.70
C LYS A 325 16.53 43.29 1.76
N ILE A 326 15.25 43.53 1.48
CA ILE A 326 14.76 44.72 0.77
C ILE A 326 13.76 45.46 1.67
N GLU A 327 13.83 46.79 1.66
CA GLU A 327 12.85 47.64 2.34
C GLU A 327 11.68 47.91 1.40
N VAL A 328 10.46 47.65 1.88
CA VAL A 328 9.21 47.94 1.18
C VAL A 328 8.33 48.75 2.13
N GLY A 329 8.35 50.08 1.96
CA GLY A 329 7.73 51.02 2.90
C GLY A 329 8.34 50.89 4.30
N ASP A 330 7.51 50.87 5.34
CA ASP A 330 7.92 50.67 6.75
C ASP A 330 8.18 49.19 7.12
N SER A 331 8.23 48.28 6.13
CA SER A 331 8.37 46.84 6.37
C SER A 331 9.57 46.24 5.65
N GLU A 332 10.24 45.30 6.31
CA GLU A 332 11.37 44.58 5.74
C GLU A 332 10.89 43.27 5.10
N ARG A 333 11.24 43.06 3.82
CA ARG A 333 10.93 41.82 3.11
C ARG A 333 12.23 41.14 2.66
N TYR A 334 12.27 39.82 2.79
CA TYR A 334 13.40 39.02 2.32
C TYR A 334 13.08 38.40 0.96
N VAL A 335 13.91 38.69 -0.05
CA VAL A 335 13.77 38.17 -1.41
C VAL A 335 14.95 37.24 -1.73
N VAL A 336 14.69 36.14 -2.43
CA VAL A 336 15.72 35.16 -2.79
C VAL A 336 16.71 35.78 -3.78
N ASN A 337 18.00 35.76 -3.45
CA ASN A 337 19.07 36.13 -4.36
C ASN A 337 19.44 34.91 -5.21
N GLN A 338 18.97 34.89 -6.45
CA GLN A 338 19.15 33.74 -7.35
C GLN A 338 20.62 33.49 -7.70
N LYS A 339 21.41 34.56 -7.87
CA LYS A 339 22.83 34.46 -8.24
C LYS A 339 23.66 33.87 -7.11
N GLU A 340 23.54 34.43 -5.91
CA GLU A 340 24.26 33.94 -4.72
C GLU A 340 23.77 32.55 -4.30
N THR A 341 22.48 32.26 -4.45
CA THR A 341 21.95 30.91 -4.21
C THR A 341 22.56 29.88 -5.14
N THR A 342 22.76 30.22 -6.42
CA THR A 342 23.40 29.34 -7.41
C THR A 342 24.86 29.08 -7.04
N LEU A 343 25.62 30.13 -6.76
CA LEU A 343 27.02 30.02 -6.30
C LEU A 343 27.14 29.19 -5.02
N ALA A 344 26.29 29.42 -4.02
CA ALA A 344 26.33 28.66 -2.77
C ALA A 344 26.03 27.16 -2.99
N ARG A 345 25.20 26.80 -3.96
CA ARG A 345 24.92 25.40 -4.33
C ARG A 345 26.07 24.74 -5.07
N GLU A 346 26.79 25.49 -5.91
CA GLU A 346 28.05 25.00 -6.51
C GLU A 346 29.08 24.70 -5.42
N LYS A 347 29.25 25.61 -4.45
CA LYS A 347 30.13 25.39 -3.29
C LYS A 347 29.72 24.18 -2.46
N ALA A 348 28.42 24.01 -2.25
CA ALA A 348 27.89 22.83 -1.57
C ALA A 348 28.19 21.52 -2.32
N THR A 349 28.25 21.55 -3.64
CA THR A 349 28.64 20.39 -4.46
C THR A 349 30.11 20.05 -4.26
N LEU A 350 30.98 21.06 -4.28
CA LEU A 350 32.41 20.88 -3.97
C LEU A 350 32.64 20.28 -2.58
N ILE A 351 31.91 20.76 -1.56
CA ILE A 351 31.97 20.21 -0.20
C ILE A 351 31.51 18.75 -0.17
N LYS A 352 30.42 18.40 -0.86
CA LYS A 352 29.92 17.03 -0.92
C LYS A 352 30.95 16.09 -1.52
N ASP A 353 31.60 16.50 -2.61
CA ASP A 353 32.58 15.65 -3.30
C ASP A 353 33.88 15.54 -2.49
N ALA A 354 34.34 16.64 -1.87
CA ALA A 354 35.44 16.60 -0.91
C ALA A 354 35.16 15.64 0.25
N PHE A 355 33.95 15.63 0.81
CA PHE A 355 33.57 14.72 1.89
C PHE A 355 33.61 13.25 1.45
N LYS A 356 33.08 12.93 0.26
CA LYS A 356 33.09 11.55 -0.27
C LYS A 356 34.49 10.99 -0.45
N GLU A 357 35.43 11.82 -0.90
CA GLU A 357 36.83 11.42 -1.02
C GLU A 357 37.48 11.33 0.36
N TRP A 358 37.24 12.33 1.20
CA TRP A 358 37.83 12.44 2.52
C TRP A 358 37.47 11.26 3.41
N ILE A 359 36.19 10.90 3.52
CA ILE A 359 35.72 9.86 4.45
C ILE A 359 36.45 8.53 4.25
N TRP A 360 36.81 8.23 3.00
CA TRP A 360 37.52 7.01 2.63
C TRP A 360 39.04 7.16 2.53
N LYS A 361 39.60 8.36 2.62
CA LYS A 361 41.04 8.58 2.45
C LYS A 361 41.89 7.90 3.54
N ASP A 362 41.47 8.01 4.80
CA ASP A 362 42.18 7.40 5.92
C ASP A 362 41.85 5.89 6.05
N PRO A 363 42.85 4.99 6.13
CA PRO A 363 42.62 3.54 6.22
C PRO A 363 41.86 3.09 7.48
N GLN A 364 42.09 3.72 8.64
CA GLN A 364 41.45 3.31 9.89
C GLN A 364 39.98 3.73 9.89
N ARG A 365 39.68 4.97 9.49
CA ARG A 365 38.33 5.49 9.32
C ARG A 365 37.56 4.73 8.25
N ARG A 366 38.20 4.44 7.11
CA ARG A 366 37.61 3.60 6.06
C ARG A 366 37.19 2.25 6.61
N LYS A 367 38.10 1.56 7.31
CA LYS A 367 37.81 0.26 7.93
C LYS A 367 36.65 0.37 8.93
N LYS A 368 36.70 1.34 9.85
CA LYS A 368 35.66 1.61 10.85
C LYS A 368 34.26 1.66 10.22
N TYR A 369 34.08 2.46 9.17
CA TYR A 369 32.78 2.66 8.56
C TYR A 369 32.36 1.56 7.59
N VAL A 370 33.30 0.94 6.87
CA VAL A 370 33.02 -0.25 6.06
C VAL A 370 32.57 -1.42 6.94
N ASP A 371 33.27 -1.68 8.05
CA ASP A 371 32.93 -2.73 9.00
C ASP A 371 31.57 -2.45 9.65
N PHE A 372 31.32 -1.20 10.07
CA PHE A 372 30.04 -0.80 10.63
C PHE A 372 28.89 -1.03 9.63
N TYR A 373 29.06 -0.60 8.38
CA TYR A 373 28.02 -0.71 7.37
C TYR A 373 27.72 -2.17 7.03
N ASN A 374 28.76 -3.01 6.87
CA ASN A 374 28.58 -4.43 6.62
C ASN A 374 27.90 -5.16 7.78
N GLN A 375 28.22 -4.79 9.02
CA GLN A 375 27.64 -5.42 10.21
C GLN A 375 26.19 -4.98 10.47
N ASN A 376 25.80 -3.77 10.07
CA ASN A 376 24.50 -3.19 10.43
C ASN A 376 23.53 -3.04 9.25
N PHE A 377 23.97 -2.99 8.00
CA PHE A 377 23.09 -2.83 6.83
C PHE A 377 23.20 -3.97 5.81
N ASN A 378 24.41 -4.50 5.59
CA ASN A 378 24.64 -5.70 4.76
C ASN A 378 24.77 -6.98 5.61
N ASP A 379 23.85 -7.15 6.56
CA ASP A 379 23.83 -8.28 7.48
C ASP A 379 22.76 -9.32 7.14
N ASN A 380 21.88 -9.00 6.19
CA ASN A 380 20.63 -9.70 6.01
C ASN A 380 20.60 -10.61 4.79
N ARG A 381 20.15 -11.85 4.97
CA ARG A 381 19.84 -12.78 3.88
C ARG A 381 18.34 -13.02 3.80
N LEU A 382 17.76 -12.82 2.61
CA LEU A 382 16.34 -13.07 2.39
C LEU A 382 15.99 -14.54 2.64
N ARG A 383 14.87 -14.76 3.32
CA ARG A 383 14.28 -16.09 3.46
C ARG A 383 13.69 -16.53 2.12
N VAL A 384 13.96 -17.78 1.77
CA VAL A 384 13.24 -18.48 0.70
C VAL A 384 12.01 -19.13 1.32
N TYR A 385 10.84 -18.82 0.77
CA TYR A 385 9.56 -19.36 1.20
C TYR A 385 9.11 -20.42 0.19
N ASP A 386 8.61 -21.54 0.71
CA ASP A 386 8.15 -22.68 -0.08
C ASP A 386 6.90 -23.25 0.57
N GLY A 387 5.74 -22.90 0.02
CA GLY A 387 4.45 -23.38 0.50
C GLY A 387 4.02 -24.74 -0.06
N SER A 388 4.91 -25.50 -0.72
CA SER A 388 4.57 -26.80 -1.31
C SER A 388 4.06 -27.82 -0.30
N TYR A 389 4.43 -27.68 0.97
CA TYR A 389 3.97 -28.54 2.06
C TYR A 389 2.55 -28.21 2.57
N LEU A 390 1.98 -27.07 2.17
CA LEU A 390 0.66 -26.63 2.62
C LEU A 390 -0.46 -27.46 1.96
N SER A 391 -1.34 -28.01 2.80
CA SER A 391 -2.45 -28.88 2.40
C SER A 391 -3.79 -28.15 2.21
N PHE A 392 -3.92 -26.92 2.70
CA PHE A 392 -5.13 -26.09 2.65
C PHE A 392 -6.44 -26.83 3.01
N PRO A 393 -6.58 -27.37 4.24
CA PRO A 393 -7.79 -28.10 4.63
C PRO A 393 -9.07 -27.27 4.51
N GLY A 394 -10.15 -27.88 4.02
CA GLY A 394 -11.42 -27.19 3.78
C GLY A 394 -11.45 -26.30 2.52
N MET A 395 -10.33 -26.19 1.80
CA MET A 395 -10.29 -25.54 0.50
C MET A 395 -11.02 -26.39 -0.54
N ASN A 396 -11.58 -25.73 -1.55
CA ASN A 396 -12.15 -26.40 -2.71
C ASN A 396 -11.06 -27.19 -3.48
N PRO A 397 -11.16 -28.53 -3.58
CA PRO A 397 -10.12 -29.38 -4.16
C PRO A 397 -9.93 -29.19 -5.67
N GLU A 398 -10.88 -28.55 -6.36
CA GLU A 398 -10.74 -28.25 -7.79
C GLU A 398 -9.88 -27.01 -8.05
N ILE A 399 -9.74 -26.16 -7.04
CA ILE A 399 -8.93 -24.95 -7.14
C ILE A 399 -7.51 -25.29 -6.74
N ASN A 400 -6.62 -25.27 -7.73
CA ASN A 400 -5.20 -25.43 -7.50
C ASN A 400 -4.53 -24.06 -7.33
N MET A 401 -4.06 -23.80 -6.11
CA MET A 401 -3.22 -22.63 -5.81
C MET A 401 -1.89 -22.74 -6.57
N ARG A 402 -1.51 -21.67 -7.27
CA ARG A 402 -0.23 -21.56 -7.99
C ARG A 402 0.93 -21.45 -7.00
N ASP A 403 2.15 -21.78 -7.45
CA ASP A 403 3.35 -21.79 -6.59
C ASP A 403 3.58 -20.46 -5.88
N HIS A 404 3.45 -19.32 -6.57
CA HIS A 404 3.63 -18.00 -5.94
C HIS A 404 2.57 -17.73 -4.85
N GLN A 405 1.35 -18.25 -5.01
CA GLN A 405 0.29 -18.10 -4.02
C GLN A 405 0.56 -18.98 -2.79
N ARG A 406 1.09 -20.19 -2.99
CA ARG A 406 1.50 -21.07 -1.87
C ARG A 406 2.65 -20.46 -1.09
N ASN A 407 3.67 -19.95 -1.80
CA ASN A 407 4.86 -19.37 -1.18
C ASN A 407 4.53 -18.11 -0.38
N VAL A 408 3.58 -17.29 -0.86
CA VAL A 408 3.17 -16.10 -0.10
C VAL A 408 2.31 -16.43 1.10
N VAL A 409 1.58 -17.56 1.08
CA VAL A 409 0.91 -18.08 2.28
C VAL A 409 1.93 -18.50 3.32
N ASP A 410 2.93 -19.33 2.96
CA ASP A 410 4.04 -19.71 3.85
C ASP A 410 4.70 -18.48 4.47
N ARG A 411 5.01 -17.48 3.63
CA ARG A 411 5.55 -16.19 4.09
C ARG A 411 4.70 -15.52 5.17
N ALA A 412 3.39 -15.41 4.95
CA ALA A 412 2.48 -14.74 5.86
C ALA A 412 2.33 -15.47 7.21
N LEU A 413 2.57 -16.79 7.27
CA LEU A 413 2.59 -17.54 8.53
C LEU A 413 3.74 -17.11 9.45
N HIS A 414 4.80 -16.54 8.89
CA HIS A 414 6.00 -16.13 9.63
C HIS A 414 6.07 -14.63 9.95
N GLY A 415 5.18 -13.80 9.40
CA GLY A 415 5.16 -12.37 9.70
C GLY A 415 4.19 -11.55 8.86
N SER A 416 4.09 -10.27 9.23
CA SER A 416 3.33 -9.29 8.44
C SER A 416 3.90 -9.17 7.03
N THR A 417 3.02 -9.06 6.02
CA THR A 417 3.41 -9.21 4.61
C THR A 417 2.71 -8.18 3.70
N LEU A 418 3.48 -7.59 2.79
CA LEU A 418 2.97 -6.79 1.67
C LEU A 418 2.89 -7.67 0.40
N LEU A 419 1.67 -7.95 -0.05
CA LEU A 419 1.36 -8.57 -1.34
C LEU A 419 1.46 -7.50 -2.44
N ALA A 420 2.69 -7.22 -2.89
CA ALA A 420 3.01 -6.31 -3.99
C ALA A 420 2.85 -7.01 -5.35
N HIS A 421 1.66 -7.57 -5.58
CA HIS A 421 1.37 -8.45 -6.72
C HIS A 421 0.58 -7.74 -7.81
N ALA A 422 0.86 -8.08 -9.06
CA ALA A 422 0.12 -7.59 -10.21
C ALA A 422 -1.40 -7.84 -10.13
N VAL A 423 -2.17 -6.99 -10.79
CA VAL A 423 -3.62 -7.21 -10.96
C VAL A 423 -3.85 -8.53 -11.69
N GLY A 424 -4.71 -9.39 -11.14
CA GLY A 424 -4.97 -10.73 -11.66
C GLY A 424 -4.01 -11.83 -11.18
N ALA A 425 -3.04 -11.53 -10.30
CA ALA A 425 -2.17 -12.54 -9.70
C ALA A 425 -2.91 -13.52 -8.76
N GLY A 426 -4.14 -13.21 -8.36
CA GLY A 426 -4.95 -14.03 -7.45
C GLY A 426 -4.93 -13.56 -6.00
N LYS A 427 -4.68 -12.27 -5.74
CA LYS A 427 -4.63 -11.67 -4.40
C LYS A 427 -5.81 -12.00 -3.49
N THR A 428 -7.04 -12.10 -4.04
CA THR A 428 -8.20 -12.47 -3.24
C THR A 428 -8.05 -13.86 -2.62
N TYR A 429 -7.63 -14.84 -3.42
CA TYR A 429 -7.39 -16.21 -2.93
C TYR A 429 -6.20 -16.28 -1.97
N GLU A 430 -5.17 -15.46 -2.19
CA GLU A 430 -4.06 -15.34 -1.24
C GLU A 430 -4.54 -14.81 0.12
N ILE A 431 -5.33 -13.74 0.14
CA ILE A 431 -5.92 -13.20 1.38
C ILE A 431 -6.77 -14.24 2.10
N ALA A 432 -7.64 -14.95 1.37
CA ALA A 432 -8.50 -15.97 1.95
C ALA A 432 -7.71 -17.17 2.51
N ALA A 433 -6.74 -17.67 1.74
CA ALA A 433 -5.88 -18.77 2.16
C ALA A 433 -5.00 -18.40 3.37
N ILE A 434 -4.39 -17.22 3.38
CA ILE A 434 -3.62 -16.72 4.53
C ILE A 434 -4.51 -16.64 5.78
N CYS A 435 -5.73 -16.08 5.64
CA CYS A 435 -6.67 -15.98 6.75
C CYS A 435 -7.02 -17.34 7.35
N MET A 436 -7.37 -18.32 6.51
CA MET A 436 -7.76 -19.66 6.97
C MET A 436 -6.57 -20.43 7.56
N GLU A 437 -5.38 -20.32 6.98
CA GLU A 437 -4.19 -21.00 7.49
C GLU A 437 -3.70 -20.41 8.80
N LEU A 438 -3.69 -19.08 8.96
CA LEU A 438 -3.37 -18.44 10.25
C LEU A 438 -4.36 -18.87 11.34
N LYS A 439 -5.66 -18.94 11.03
CA LYS A 439 -6.71 -19.38 11.96
C LYS A 439 -6.53 -20.86 12.34
N ARG A 440 -6.30 -21.73 11.36
CA ARG A 440 -6.09 -23.18 11.56
C ARG A 440 -4.90 -23.44 12.48
N LEU A 441 -3.79 -22.74 12.24
CA LEU A 441 -2.57 -22.84 13.04
C LEU A 441 -2.64 -22.11 14.40
N LYS A 442 -3.79 -21.50 14.73
CA LYS A 442 -4.00 -20.72 15.96
C LYS A 442 -3.02 -19.55 16.10
N LEU A 443 -2.56 -19.01 14.96
CA LEU A 443 -1.74 -17.80 14.89
C LEU A 443 -2.60 -16.52 14.88
N MET A 444 -3.92 -16.67 14.71
CA MET A 444 -4.91 -15.61 14.86
C MET A 444 -6.22 -16.17 15.44
N HIS A 445 -7.00 -15.30 16.05
CA HIS A 445 -8.34 -15.58 16.57
C HIS A 445 -9.44 -14.98 15.71
N LYS A 446 -9.31 -13.78 15.15
CA LYS A 446 -10.37 -13.13 14.37
C LYS A 446 -9.81 -12.11 13.39
N ALA A 447 -10.07 -12.31 12.10
CA ALA A 447 -9.60 -11.41 11.05
C ALA A 447 -10.59 -10.28 10.77
N MET A 448 -10.04 -9.13 10.39
CA MET A 448 -10.75 -8.07 9.69
C MET A 448 -10.17 -7.90 8.29
N ILE A 449 -11.01 -8.01 7.26
CA ILE A 449 -10.65 -7.85 5.86
C ILE A 449 -11.28 -6.56 5.33
N VAL A 450 -10.43 -5.61 4.94
CA VAL A 450 -10.78 -4.25 4.54
C VAL A 450 -10.54 -4.09 3.04
N VAL A 451 -11.61 -3.94 2.27
CA VAL A 451 -11.56 -3.87 0.79
C VAL A 451 -12.23 -2.59 0.27
N PRO A 452 -12.04 -2.19 -1.00
CA PRO A 452 -12.83 -1.13 -1.59
C PRO A 452 -14.34 -1.39 -1.45
N ASN A 453 -15.14 -0.35 -1.16
CA ASN A 453 -16.56 -0.49 -0.80
C ASN A 453 -17.40 -1.31 -1.79
N HIS A 454 -17.10 -1.23 -3.08
CA HIS A 454 -17.83 -1.95 -4.13
C HIS A 454 -17.41 -3.43 -4.25
N LEU A 455 -16.27 -3.83 -3.68
CA LEU A 455 -15.72 -5.18 -3.73
C LEU A 455 -16.08 -6.05 -2.52
N VAL A 456 -16.76 -5.51 -1.50
CA VAL A 456 -17.10 -6.25 -0.27
C VAL A 456 -17.84 -7.56 -0.56
N GLY A 457 -18.88 -7.50 -1.39
CA GLY A 457 -19.65 -8.69 -1.77
C GLY A 457 -18.87 -9.67 -2.64
N GLN A 458 -18.03 -9.16 -3.56
CA GLN A 458 -17.18 -10.00 -4.42
C GLN A 458 -16.12 -10.73 -3.59
N MET A 459 -15.43 -10.04 -2.68
CA MET A 459 -14.47 -10.63 -1.75
C MET A 459 -15.11 -11.77 -0.94
N ALA A 460 -16.31 -11.55 -0.40
CA ALA A 460 -17.03 -12.60 0.34
C ALA A 460 -17.38 -13.82 -0.53
N ALA A 461 -17.87 -13.59 -1.75
CA ALA A 461 -18.21 -14.68 -2.67
C ALA A 461 -16.98 -15.48 -3.11
N GLU A 462 -15.88 -14.80 -3.46
CA GLU A 462 -14.61 -15.46 -3.82
C GLU A 462 -13.99 -16.21 -2.64
N PHE A 463 -14.08 -15.67 -1.42
CA PHE A 463 -13.66 -16.35 -0.20
C PHE A 463 -14.45 -17.64 0.01
N LEU A 464 -15.79 -17.60 -0.05
CA LEU A 464 -16.65 -18.78 0.12
C LEU A 464 -16.52 -19.79 -1.04
N HIS A 465 -16.17 -19.32 -2.24
CA HIS A 465 -15.85 -20.23 -3.34
C HIS A 465 -14.58 -21.04 -3.04
N LEU A 466 -13.56 -20.38 -2.46
CA LEU A 466 -12.31 -21.05 -2.07
C LEU A 466 -12.49 -21.92 -0.81
N TYR A 467 -13.19 -21.41 0.20
CA TYR A 467 -13.47 -22.08 1.48
C TYR A 467 -14.97 -22.06 1.81
N PRO A 468 -15.76 -23.03 1.31
CA PRO A 468 -17.21 -23.04 1.48
C PRO A 468 -17.69 -23.13 2.94
N SER A 469 -16.87 -23.68 3.84
CA SER A 469 -17.19 -23.81 5.26
C SER A 469 -16.86 -22.58 6.11
N ALA A 470 -16.24 -21.53 5.53
CA ALA A 470 -15.80 -20.36 6.27
C ALA A 470 -16.96 -19.57 6.91
N ASN A 471 -16.78 -19.15 8.16
CA ASN A 471 -17.73 -18.34 8.91
C ASN A 471 -17.43 -16.84 8.75
N LEU A 472 -18.06 -16.21 7.75
CA LEU A 472 -17.81 -14.82 7.38
C LEU A 472 -18.91 -13.87 7.86
N LEU A 473 -18.50 -12.70 8.37
CA LEU A 473 -19.38 -11.57 8.60
C LEU A 473 -19.20 -10.53 7.50
N VAL A 474 -20.19 -10.33 6.64
CA VAL A 474 -20.10 -9.38 5.52
C VAL A 474 -20.95 -8.14 5.80
N THR A 475 -20.31 -6.98 5.86
CA THR A 475 -21.00 -5.73 6.19
C THR A 475 -21.62 -5.04 4.97
N SER A 476 -22.63 -4.21 5.22
CA SER A 476 -23.33 -3.39 4.24
C SER A 476 -23.33 -1.92 4.66
N LYS A 477 -23.64 -1.01 3.71
CA LYS A 477 -23.72 0.44 4.02
C LYS A 477 -24.74 0.76 5.12
N GLU A 478 -25.80 -0.04 5.22
CA GLU A 478 -26.89 0.15 6.19
C GLU A 478 -26.46 -0.16 7.63
N ASP A 479 -25.45 -1.01 7.82
CA ASP A 479 -24.95 -1.41 9.13
C ASP A 479 -24.19 -0.28 9.85
N PHE A 480 -23.75 0.73 9.10
CA PHE A 480 -22.97 1.86 9.63
C PHE A 480 -23.79 3.16 9.75
N LYS A 481 -25.12 3.07 9.68
CA LYS A 481 -26.01 4.13 10.19
C LYS A 481 -25.92 4.15 11.73
N SER A 482 -26.05 5.34 12.34
CA SER A 482 -25.79 5.53 13.78
C SER A 482 -26.52 4.52 14.67
N GLU A 483 -27.77 4.19 14.35
CA GLU A 483 -28.61 3.23 15.09
C GLU A 483 -28.16 1.77 14.96
N ASN A 484 -27.53 1.39 13.84
CA ASN A 484 -27.14 0.00 13.54
C ASN A 484 -25.67 -0.29 13.87
N ARG A 485 -24.83 0.74 13.91
CA ARG A 485 -23.38 0.60 14.11
C ARG A 485 -23.04 -0.07 15.44
N ARG A 486 -23.74 0.30 16.52
CA ARG A 486 -23.58 -0.34 17.84
C ARG A 486 -23.88 -1.85 17.79
N LYS A 487 -24.94 -2.23 17.08
CA LYS A 487 -25.36 -3.62 16.94
C LYS A 487 -24.33 -4.43 16.15
N LEU A 488 -23.81 -3.85 15.07
CA LEU A 488 -22.74 -4.46 14.28
C LEU A 488 -21.50 -4.71 15.15
N THR A 489 -21.04 -3.71 15.90
CA THR A 489 -19.83 -3.85 16.70
C THR A 489 -20.01 -4.86 17.84
N CYS A 490 -21.16 -4.88 18.53
CA CYS A 490 -21.48 -5.92 19.51
C CYS A 490 -21.49 -7.32 18.88
N ARG A 491 -22.05 -7.48 17.68
CA ARG A 491 -22.08 -8.75 16.96
C ARG A 491 -20.69 -9.23 16.58
N ILE A 492 -19.82 -8.33 16.13
CA ILE A 492 -18.40 -8.64 15.86
C ILE A 492 -17.75 -9.15 17.15
N ALA A 493 -17.90 -8.43 18.27
CA ALA A 493 -17.28 -8.78 19.53
C ALA A 493 -17.75 -10.13 20.09
N ALA A 494 -19.07 -10.36 20.11
CA ALA A 494 -19.69 -11.51 20.76
C ALA A 494 -19.55 -12.85 20.01
N ASN A 495 -19.23 -12.83 18.71
CA ASN A 495 -19.17 -14.04 17.89
C ASN A 495 -17.75 -14.35 17.39
N ASN A 496 -17.50 -15.65 17.18
CA ASN A 496 -16.25 -16.16 16.64
C ASN A 496 -16.35 -16.33 15.12
N TYR A 497 -16.18 -15.23 14.38
CA TYR A 497 -16.04 -15.27 12.93
C TYR A 497 -14.62 -15.67 12.53
N ASP A 498 -14.48 -16.31 11.37
CA ASP A 498 -13.17 -16.50 10.74
C ASP A 498 -12.67 -15.14 10.23
N ALA A 499 -13.53 -14.39 9.53
CA ALA A 499 -13.24 -13.03 9.09
C ALA A 499 -14.47 -12.12 9.07
N VAL A 500 -14.23 -10.83 9.34
CA VAL A 500 -15.18 -9.73 9.16
C VAL A 500 -14.78 -8.92 7.94
N ILE A 501 -15.62 -8.89 6.90
CA ILE A 501 -15.35 -8.22 5.63
C ILE A 501 -16.10 -6.88 5.58
N LEU A 502 -15.36 -5.79 5.38
CA LEU A 502 -15.91 -4.46 5.28
C LEU A 502 -15.18 -3.54 4.30
N GLY A 503 -15.87 -2.47 3.95
CA GLY A 503 -15.41 -1.42 3.06
C GLY A 503 -14.43 -0.46 3.74
N HIS A 504 -13.52 0.11 2.96
CA HIS A 504 -12.58 1.16 3.40
C HIS A 504 -13.24 2.27 4.22
N SER A 505 -14.38 2.81 3.78
CA SER A 505 -15.04 3.92 4.50
C SER A 505 -15.70 3.49 5.80
N GLN A 506 -16.03 2.20 5.92
CA GLN A 506 -16.62 1.63 7.13
C GLN A 506 -15.54 1.38 8.19
N PHE A 507 -14.34 0.99 7.76
CA PHE A 507 -13.18 0.79 8.63
C PHE A 507 -12.81 2.09 9.37
N GLU A 508 -12.84 3.21 8.66
CA GLU A 508 -12.59 4.56 9.22
C GLU A 508 -13.60 4.95 10.30
N ARG A 509 -14.79 4.32 10.34
CA ARG A 509 -15.86 4.61 11.32
C ARG A 509 -15.75 3.80 12.61
N ILE A 510 -14.77 2.89 12.70
CA ILE A 510 -14.48 2.11 13.90
C ILE A 510 -13.25 2.75 14.56
N PRO A 511 -13.40 3.65 15.55
CA PRO A 511 -12.27 4.33 16.17
C PRO A 511 -11.51 3.41 17.13
N LEU A 512 -10.28 3.79 17.47
CA LEU A 512 -9.60 3.31 18.68
C LEU A 512 -10.16 4.02 19.91
N SER A 513 -10.00 3.42 21.08
CA SER A 513 -10.43 4.06 22.34
C SER A 513 -9.74 5.41 22.53
N ALA A 514 -10.45 6.34 23.20
CA ALA A 514 -9.89 7.63 23.56
C ALA A 514 -8.68 7.46 24.50
N GLU A 515 -8.71 6.48 25.38
CA GLU A 515 -7.61 6.13 26.29
C GLU A 515 -6.37 5.68 25.54
N ARG A 516 -6.49 4.76 24.57
CA ARG A 516 -5.34 4.34 23.77
C ARG A 516 -4.79 5.46 22.92
N ARG A 517 -5.65 6.26 22.28
CA ARG A 517 -5.22 7.44 21.53
C ARG A 517 -4.48 8.43 22.41
N ALA A 518 -4.99 8.68 23.63
CA ALA A 518 -4.31 9.52 24.61
C ALA A 518 -2.96 8.92 25.03
N LYS A 519 -2.90 7.61 25.34
CA LYS A 519 -1.66 6.91 25.72
C LYS A 519 -0.58 6.99 24.64
N ILE A 520 -0.95 6.89 23.36
CA ILE A 520 0.00 7.05 22.24
C ILE A 520 0.60 8.46 22.26
N LEU A 521 -0.24 9.49 22.43
CA LEU A 521 0.23 10.88 22.49
C LEU A 521 1.02 11.17 23.77
N GLU A 522 0.64 10.57 24.90
CA GLU A 522 1.35 10.67 26.18
C GLU A 522 2.75 10.08 26.09
N ASN A 523 2.90 8.89 25.49
CA ASN A 523 4.21 8.30 25.22
C ASN A 523 5.08 9.21 24.33
N GLN A 524 4.47 9.92 23.36
CA GLN A 524 5.19 10.92 22.56
C GLN A 524 5.60 12.13 23.39
N VAL A 525 4.72 12.63 24.27
CA VAL A 525 5.01 13.74 25.19
C VAL A 525 6.12 13.38 26.17
N GLU A 526 6.12 12.15 26.71
CA GLU A 526 7.15 11.65 27.61
C GLU A 526 8.51 11.57 26.91
N ARG A 527 8.55 11.01 25.68
CA ARG A 527 9.78 10.99 24.85
C ARG A 527 10.32 12.40 24.59
N ILE A 528 9.44 13.35 24.23
CA ILE A 528 9.85 14.75 24.02
C ILE A 528 10.38 15.36 25.32
N SER A 529 9.72 15.08 26.44
CA SER A 529 10.08 15.64 27.74
C SER A 529 11.42 15.11 28.25
N GLY A 530 11.67 13.80 28.09
CA GLY A 530 12.97 13.17 28.37
C GLY A 530 14.07 13.78 27.51
N ALA A 531 13.87 13.90 26.20
CA ALA A 531 14.83 14.54 25.30
C ALA A 531 15.12 16.01 25.68
N ILE A 532 14.09 16.77 26.09
CA ILE A 532 14.29 18.15 26.58
C ILE A 532 15.11 18.16 27.88
N ALA A 533 14.89 17.20 28.80
CA ALA A 533 15.62 17.11 30.06
C ALA A 533 17.10 16.78 29.82
N GLU A 534 17.38 15.75 29.02
CA GLU A 534 18.75 15.35 28.61
C GLU A 534 19.49 16.54 27.97
N MET A 535 18.85 17.26 27.05
CA MET A 535 19.43 18.44 26.40
C MET A 535 19.63 19.65 27.32
N LYS A 536 18.91 19.72 28.45
CA LYS A 536 19.11 20.75 29.48
C LYS A 536 20.24 20.38 30.43
N GLU A 537 20.48 19.10 30.66
CA GLU A 537 21.58 18.57 31.48
C GLU A 537 22.91 18.57 30.73
N GLU A 538 22.92 18.19 29.45
CA GLU A 538 24.05 18.41 28.55
C GLU A 538 24.20 19.93 28.34
N GLN A 539 25.21 20.56 28.95
CA GLN A 539 25.45 22.02 28.92
C GLN A 539 25.63 22.65 27.51
N GLY A 540 25.43 21.90 26.41
CA GLY A 540 25.73 22.28 25.03
C GLY A 540 24.55 22.66 24.13
N ALA A 541 23.33 22.14 24.30
CA ALA A 541 22.31 22.18 23.24
C ALA A 541 20.99 22.89 23.61
N LYS A 542 21.02 24.22 23.81
CA LYS A 542 19.77 25.02 24.01
C LYS A 542 18.90 25.16 22.75
N TRP A 543 19.38 24.71 21.59
CA TRP A 543 18.74 24.94 20.30
C TRP A 543 17.72 23.83 19.99
N GLY A 544 16.59 24.18 19.37
CA GLY A 544 15.50 23.23 19.11
C GLY A 544 14.60 22.95 20.32
N ILE A 545 15.01 23.26 21.56
CA ILE A 545 14.18 23.13 22.78
C ILE A 545 12.83 23.84 22.62
N LYS A 546 12.83 25.07 22.09
CA LYS A 546 11.59 25.84 21.88
C LYS A 546 10.61 25.15 20.91
N ASP A 547 11.13 24.51 19.86
CA ASP A 547 10.30 23.79 18.88
C ASP A 547 9.75 22.49 19.49
N MET A 548 10.58 21.76 20.26
CA MET A 548 10.15 20.58 21.01
C MET A 548 9.11 20.94 22.09
N GLU A 549 9.29 22.04 22.83
CA GLU A 549 8.32 22.53 23.80
C GLU A 549 7.00 22.94 23.13
N ARG A 550 7.04 23.54 21.94
CA ARG A 550 5.85 23.85 21.15
C ARG A 550 5.15 22.56 20.69
N GLN A 551 5.90 21.58 20.20
CA GLN A 551 5.35 20.28 19.80
C GLN A 551 4.71 19.55 20.99
N ARG A 552 5.39 19.54 22.14
CA ARG A 552 4.89 18.98 23.39
C ARG A 552 3.55 19.62 23.78
N LYS A 553 3.48 20.96 23.81
CA LYS A 553 2.25 21.69 24.13
C LYS A 553 1.11 21.38 23.15
N ASN A 554 1.41 21.22 21.86
CA ASN A 554 0.40 20.84 20.87
C ASN A 554 -0.15 19.43 21.15
N LEU A 555 0.71 18.46 21.50
CA LEU A 555 0.29 17.10 21.85
C LEU A 555 -0.50 17.09 23.18
N GLU A 556 -0.05 17.82 24.19
CA GLU A 556 -0.76 18.01 25.47
C GLU A 556 -2.18 18.57 25.23
N SER A 557 -2.32 19.55 24.33
CA SER A 557 -3.63 20.11 23.95
C SER A 557 -4.51 19.08 23.24
N GLN A 558 -3.95 18.19 22.40
CA GLN A 558 -4.69 17.12 21.73
C GLN A 558 -5.13 16.03 22.71
N ILE A 559 -4.29 15.69 23.70
CA ILE A 559 -4.65 14.76 24.78
C ILE A 559 -5.84 15.32 25.57
N LEU A 560 -5.81 16.60 25.91
CA LEU A 560 -6.92 17.25 26.63
C LEU A 560 -8.22 17.22 25.82
N SER A 561 -8.16 17.49 24.50
CA SER A 561 -9.36 17.40 23.65
C SER A 561 -9.92 15.98 23.57
N LEU A 562 -9.06 14.96 23.44
CA LEU A 562 -9.50 13.56 23.37
C LEU A 562 -10.19 13.11 24.66
N ARG A 563 -9.65 13.51 25.82
CA ARG A 563 -10.24 13.22 27.13
C ARG A 563 -11.60 13.90 27.31
N ASN A 564 -11.77 15.10 26.77
CA ASN A 564 -13.04 15.82 26.82
C ASN A 564 -14.10 15.27 25.85
N ASP A 565 -13.69 14.73 24.70
CA ASP A 565 -14.59 14.12 23.70
C ASP A 565 -15.01 12.68 24.04
N ALA A 566 -14.40 12.03 25.03
CA ALA A 566 -14.65 10.64 25.44
C ALA A 566 -16.08 10.32 25.93
N LYS A 567 -17.03 11.26 25.84
CA LYS A 567 -18.41 11.13 26.35
C LYS A 567 -19.51 11.17 25.27
N LYS A 568 -19.23 10.87 23.99
CA LYS A 568 -20.20 11.11 22.91
C LYS A 568 -20.68 9.91 22.08
N ASP A 569 -20.08 8.72 22.14
CA ASP A 569 -20.56 7.58 21.33
C ASP A 569 -20.58 6.27 22.16
N ASP A 570 -21.74 5.59 22.18
CA ASP A 570 -22.01 4.31 22.89
C ASP A 570 -21.69 3.09 21.99
N VAL A 571 -20.62 3.20 21.19
CA VAL A 571 -20.19 2.21 20.19
C VAL A 571 -18.88 1.59 20.64
N LEU A 572 -18.78 0.25 20.58
CA LEU A 572 -17.52 -0.44 20.91
C LEU A 572 -16.35 0.04 20.03
N ASP A 573 -15.21 0.25 20.67
CA ASP A 573 -13.96 0.63 20.03
C ASP A 573 -13.30 -0.58 19.33
N PHE A 574 -12.34 -0.32 18.44
CA PHE A 574 -11.62 -1.34 17.68
C PHE A 574 -11.04 -2.46 18.56
N GLU A 575 -10.50 -2.10 19.71
CA GLU A 575 -9.88 -3.02 20.68
C GLU A 575 -10.89 -4.02 21.26
N GLN A 576 -12.14 -3.59 21.43
CA GLN A 576 -13.21 -4.39 22.01
C GLN A 576 -13.82 -5.39 21.01
N LEU A 577 -13.50 -5.26 19.72
CA LEU A 577 -13.97 -6.19 18.68
C LEU A 577 -13.28 -7.56 18.75
N GLY A 578 -12.13 -7.63 19.43
CA GLY A 578 -11.31 -8.83 19.53
C GLY A 578 -10.67 -9.23 18.20
N ILE A 579 -10.30 -8.23 17.38
CA ILE A 579 -9.59 -8.43 16.11
C ILE A 579 -8.09 -8.46 16.38
N ASP A 580 -7.42 -9.50 15.91
CA ASP A 580 -5.98 -9.72 16.07
C ASP A 580 -5.26 -10.00 14.73
N ALA A 581 -5.98 -9.91 13.60
CA ALA A 581 -5.40 -9.92 12.27
C ALA A 581 -6.11 -8.91 11.35
N LEU A 582 -5.32 -8.15 10.57
CA LEU A 582 -5.80 -7.11 9.67
C LEU A 582 -5.32 -7.35 8.24
N PHE A 583 -6.26 -7.50 7.32
CA PHE A 583 -6.02 -7.65 5.89
C PHE A 583 -6.56 -6.44 5.16
N VAL A 584 -5.76 -5.77 4.34
CA VAL A 584 -6.20 -4.58 3.60
C VAL A 584 -5.85 -4.70 2.12
N ASP A 585 -6.87 -4.81 1.27
CA ASP A 585 -6.69 -4.72 -0.18
C ASP A 585 -6.76 -3.27 -0.65
N GLU A 586 -6.04 -2.98 -1.73
CA GLU A 586 -5.76 -1.64 -2.22
C GLU A 586 -5.15 -0.71 -1.14
N ALA A 587 -4.18 -1.25 -0.40
CA ALA A 587 -3.51 -0.56 0.70
C ALA A 587 -2.86 0.78 0.32
N HIS A 588 -2.59 1.01 -0.97
CA HIS A 588 -2.06 2.28 -1.47
C HIS A 588 -2.97 3.49 -1.18
N VAL A 589 -4.26 3.29 -0.86
CA VAL A 589 -5.14 4.40 -0.45
C VAL A 589 -4.73 4.97 0.93
N PHE A 590 -4.02 4.20 1.74
CA PHE A 590 -3.56 4.57 3.08
C PHE A 590 -2.10 5.07 3.12
N LYS A 591 -1.49 5.40 1.98
CA LYS A 591 -0.07 5.78 1.88
C LYS A 591 0.28 7.20 2.37
N ASN A 592 -0.71 8.08 2.51
CA ASN A 592 -0.48 9.49 2.85
C ASN A 592 -0.38 9.71 4.36
N LEU A 593 0.55 9.03 5.03
CA LEU A 593 0.80 9.22 6.46
C LEU A 593 1.55 10.53 6.71
N SER A 594 1.23 11.22 7.81
CA SER A 594 1.95 12.43 8.21
C SER A 594 3.34 12.04 8.69
N ILE A 595 4.36 12.49 7.99
CA ILE A 595 5.76 12.23 8.37
C ILE A 595 6.37 13.53 8.87
N PHE A 596 6.93 13.50 10.08
CA PHE A 596 7.79 14.58 10.53
C PHE A 596 9.12 14.53 9.78
N SER A 597 9.50 15.66 9.17
CA SER A 597 10.79 15.82 8.49
C SER A 597 11.28 17.26 8.67
N LYS A 598 12.57 17.41 8.95
CA LYS A 598 13.26 18.70 8.95
C LYS A 598 13.54 19.21 7.54
N ILE A 599 13.46 18.34 6.52
CA ILE A 599 13.69 18.68 5.11
C ILE A 599 12.51 19.52 4.61
N ARG A 600 12.75 20.82 4.39
CA ARG A 600 11.72 21.77 3.95
C ARG A 600 11.81 22.05 2.45
N ASN A 601 10.68 22.38 1.83
CA ASN A 601 10.58 22.84 0.44
C ASN A 601 11.08 21.84 -0.62
N VAL A 602 11.03 20.54 -0.32
CA VAL A 602 11.40 19.48 -1.27
C VAL A 602 10.16 18.75 -1.74
N ALA A 603 9.95 18.70 -3.06
CA ALA A 603 8.84 17.95 -3.63
C ALA A 603 9.09 16.44 -3.48
N GLY A 604 8.03 15.71 -3.14
CA GLY A 604 8.10 14.26 -2.89
C GLY A 604 8.01 13.88 -1.41
N ILE A 605 8.18 14.84 -0.48
CA ILE A 605 7.99 14.63 0.97
C ILE A 605 6.62 15.13 1.38
N SER A 606 5.78 14.25 1.92
CA SER A 606 4.43 14.60 2.37
C SER A 606 4.43 14.98 3.85
N THR A 607 4.45 16.28 4.15
CA THR A 607 4.37 16.78 5.54
C THR A 607 2.94 16.80 6.06
N ASN A 608 1.95 16.88 5.17
CA ASN A 608 0.53 16.89 5.53
C ASN A 608 -0.05 15.48 5.30
N GLY A 609 -0.28 14.74 6.38
CA GLY A 609 -0.91 13.42 6.31
C GLY A 609 -2.43 13.44 6.29
N SER A 610 -3.04 12.34 5.86
CA SER A 610 -4.48 12.13 5.98
C SER A 610 -4.82 11.48 7.32
N GLN A 611 -5.96 11.87 7.91
CA GLN A 611 -6.48 11.23 9.12
C GLN A 611 -6.71 9.73 8.92
N ARG A 612 -7.14 9.34 7.71
CA ARG A 612 -7.31 7.96 7.29
C ARG A 612 -6.02 7.13 7.41
N ALA A 613 -4.88 7.66 6.96
CA ALA A 613 -3.60 6.96 7.06
C ALA A 613 -3.11 6.88 8.51
N MET A 614 -3.39 7.90 9.33
CA MET A 614 -3.07 7.89 10.76
C MET A 614 -3.91 6.85 11.52
N ASP A 615 -5.22 6.80 11.28
CA ASP A 615 -6.12 5.78 11.87
C ASP A 615 -5.65 4.36 11.54
N MET A 616 -5.32 4.11 10.27
CA MET A 616 -4.74 2.85 9.81
C MET A 616 -3.43 2.50 10.54
N PHE A 617 -2.51 3.47 10.65
CA PHE A 617 -1.24 3.29 11.34
C PHE A 617 -1.43 2.86 12.81
N GLN A 618 -2.29 3.56 13.54
CA GLN A 618 -2.53 3.28 14.95
C GLN A 618 -3.17 1.90 15.18
N LYS A 619 -4.08 1.47 14.29
CA LYS A 619 -4.67 0.12 14.34
C LYS A 619 -3.66 -0.97 14.00
N ILE A 620 -2.78 -0.73 13.03
CA ILE A 620 -1.66 -1.62 12.73
C ILE A 620 -0.75 -1.79 13.94
N GLN A 621 -0.37 -0.69 14.60
CA GLN A 621 0.46 -0.73 15.81
C GLN A 621 -0.18 -1.59 16.90
N TYR A 622 -1.49 -1.43 17.11
CA TYR A 622 -2.23 -2.28 18.06
C TYR A 622 -2.15 -3.76 17.72
N ILE A 623 -2.43 -4.15 16.48
CA ILE A 623 -2.36 -5.55 16.06
C ILE A 623 -0.93 -6.10 16.22
N GLN A 624 0.08 -5.33 15.84
CA GLN A 624 1.48 -5.74 15.95
C GLN A 624 1.94 -5.87 17.40
N GLU A 625 1.50 -5.00 18.31
CA GLU A 625 1.76 -5.13 19.75
C GLU A 625 1.16 -6.41 20.33
N LEU A 626 -0.06 -6.78 19.92
CA LEU A 626 -0.72 -8.01 20.37
C LEU A 626 -0.05 -9.29 19.85
N THR A 627 0.54 -9.23 18.66
CA THR A 627 0.96 -10.43 17.91
C THR A 627 2.49 -10.55 17.77
N GLY A 628 3.25 -9.63 18.34
CA GLY A 628 4.71 -9.58 18.21
C GLY A 628 5.17 -9.25 16.79
N GLY A 629 4.50 -8.29 16.13
CA GLY A 629 4.84 -7.80 14.79
C GLY A 629 4.19 -8.58 13.63
N ARG A 630 3.21 -9.44 13.89
CA ARG A 630 2.58 -10.32 12.89
C ARG A 630 1.18 -9.86 12.49
N ASN A 631 0.52 -10.67 11.66
CA ASN A 631 -0.90 -10.60 11.35
C ASN A 631 -1.41 -9.32 10.66
N VAL A 632 -0.51 -8.53 10.05
CA VAL A 632 -0.88 -7.42 9.17
C VAL A 632 -0.53 -7.78 7.73
N ILE A 633 -1.55 -7.92 6.88
CA ILE A 633 -1.40 -8.27 5.47
C ILE A 633 -1.92 -7.12 4.60
N LEU A 634 -1.03 -6.49 3.85
CA LEU A 634 -1.38 -5.39 2.94
C LEU A 634 -1.28 -5.87 1.51
N ALA A 635 -2.28 -5.59 0.68
CA ALA A 635 -2.28 -6.01 -0.72
C ALA A 635 -2.45 -4.81 -1.65
N THR A 636 -1.58 -4.70 -2.66
CA THR A 636 -1.64 -3.60 -3.63
C THR A 636 -0.83 -3.92 -4.88
N GLY A 637 -1.39 -3.63 -6.06
CA GLY A 637 -0.64 -3.71 -7.33
C GLY A 637 0.29 -2.51 -7.56
N THR A 638 0.23 -1.53 -6.66
CA THR A 638 0.98 -0.27 -6.68
C THR A 638 1.51 0.03 -5.27
N PRO A 639 2.53 -0.71 -4.78
CA PRO A 639 3.09 -0.44 -3.46
C PRO A 639 3.74 0.95 -3.39
N ILE A 640 4.32 1.39 -4.50
CA ILE A 640 4.90 2.72 -4.71
C ILE A 640 4.29 3.28 -6.00
N SER A 641 3.85 4.52 -5.94
CA SER A 641 3.05 5.15 -6.99
C SER A 641 3.53 6.56 -7.33
N ASN A 642 3.81 7.43 -6.35
CA ASN A 642 4.19 8.81 -6.61
C ASN A 642 5.51 9.25 -5.96
N THR A 643 5.78 8.84 -4.72
CA THR A 643 6.95 9.34 -3.98
C THR A 643 7.71 8.23 -3.27
N MET A 644 9.01 8.46 -3.07
CA MET A 644 9.87 7.53 -2.31
C MET A 644 9.42 7.41 -0.85
N CYS A 645 8.75 8.42 -0.29
CA CYS A 645 8.17 8.35 1.05
C CYS A 645 7.14 7.25 1.21
N GLU A 646 6.44 6.86 0.13
CA GLU A 646 5.46 5.78 0.19
C GLU A 646 6.10 4.45 0.59
N MET A 647 7.35 4.22 0.17
CA MET A 647 8.12 3.04 0.57
C MET A 647 8.39 3.05 2.08
N TYR A 648 8.82 4.20 2.62
CA TYR A 648 9.02 4.36 4.06
C TYR A 648 7.72 4.16 4.86
N VAL A 649 6.57 4.66 4.36
CA VAL A 649 5.27 4.43 5.02
C VAL A 649 4.92 2.94 5.05
N MET A 650 5.14 2.21 3.96
CA MET A 650 4.91 0.76 3.94
C MET A 650 5.85 0.02 4.90
N GLN A 651 7.10 0.46 5.03
CA GLN A 651 8.03 -0.07 6.04
C GLN A 651 7.60 0.29 7.46
N LEU A 652 7.08 1.49 7.72
CA LEU A 652 6.52 1.83 9.03
C LEU A 652 5.32 0.94 9.37
N TYR A 653 4.51 0.58 8.38
CA TYR A 653 3.35 -0.30 8.58
C TYR A 653 3.74 -1.74 8.88
N LEU A 654 4.86 -2.25 8.36
CA LEU A 654 5.17 -3.69 8.41
C LEU A 654 6.49 -4.03 9.09
N GLN A 655 7.38 -3.05 9.29
CA GLN A 655 8.77 -3.20 9.73
C GLN A 655 9.19 -2.13 10.75
N SER A 656 8.25 -1.56 11.50
CA SER A 656 8.55 -0.50 12.48
C SER A 656 9.66 -0.88 13.46
N GLN A 657 9.63 -2.10 14.01
CA GLN A 657 10.65 -2.61 14.93
C GLN A 657 12.02 -2.76 14.25
N LYS A 658 12.06 -3.29 13.03
CA LYS A 658 13.31 -3.44 12.27
C LYS A 658 13.95 -2.10 11.94
N LEU A 659 13.15 -1.10 11.58
CA LEU A 659 13.63 0.27 11.36
C LEU A 659 14.27 0.84 12.65
N HIS A 660 13.64 0.63 13.80
CA HIS A 660 14.19 1.03 15.11
C HIS A 660 15.52 0.32 15.43
N GLU A 661 15.61 -1.00 15.22
CA GLU A 661 16.84 -1.79 15.41
C GLU A 661 18.01 -1.30 14.55
N LYS A 662 17.72 -0.73 13.37
CA LYS A 662 18.70 -0.15 12.45
C LYS A 662 19.01 1.33 12.75
N GLY A 663 18.46 1.91 13.82
CA GLY A 663 18.61 3.32 14.16
C GLY A 663 17.87 4.28 13.22
N ILE A 664 16.81 3.80 12.55
CA ILE A 664 15.98 4.55 11.60
C ILE A 664 14.63 4.86 12.25
N ASP A 665 14.64 5.73 13.25
CA ASP A 665 13.43 6.16 13.96
C ASP A 665 12.56 7.16 13.19
N HIS A 666 13.17 7.86 12.25
CA HIS A 666 12.58 8.99 11.57
C HIS A 666 12.85 8.93 10.07
N PHE A 667 11.97 9.58 9.31
CA PHE A 667 12.12 9.67 7.86
C PHE A 667 13.43 10.34 7.44
N ASP A 668 13.91 11.33 8.19
CA ASP A 668 15.16 12.01 7.86
C ASP A 668 16.37 11.07 7.99
N SER A 669 16.36 10.17 8.98
CA SER A 669 17.37 9.11 9.12
C SER A 669 17.28 8.12 7.95
N TRP A 670 16.05 7.74 7.56
CA TRP A 670 15.83 6.87 6.39
C TRP A 670 16.31 7.53 5.10
N ALA A 671 15.98 8.81 4.91
CA ALA A 671 16.36 9.62 3.77
C ALA A 671 17.88 9.84 3.71
N ALA A 672 18.55 10.01 4.85
CA ALA A 672 20.01 10.12 4.93
C ALA A 672 20.73 8.85 4.45
N ASN A 673 20.16 7.68 4.77
CA ASN A 673 20.74 6.39 4.42
C ASN A 673 20.45 5.97 2.98
N PHE A 674 19.24 6.28 2.49
CA PHE A 674 18.76 5.69 1.23
C PHE A 674 18.31 6.68 0.17
N GLY A 675 18.21 7.98 0.47
CA GLY A 675 17.65 8.97 -0.44
C GLY A 675 18.58 10.13 -0.75
N GLU A 676 18.32 10.81 -1.87
CA GLU A 676 19.05 12.00 -2.28
C GLU A 676 18.08 13.08 -2.79
N VAL A 677 18.26 14.29 -2.28
CA VAL A 677 17.59 15.48 -2.80
C VAL A 677 18.40 16.00 -3.98
N THR A 678 17.82 15.93 -5.17
CA THR A 678 18.37 16.53 -6.38
C THR A 678 17.68 17.86 -6.64
N THR A 679 18.41 18.82 -7.21
CA THR A 679 17.83 20.09 -7.62
C THR A 679 18.08 20.26 -9.10
N SER A 680 16.99 20.35 -9.87
CA SER A 680 17.02 20.50 -11.31
C SER A 680 16.34 21.80 -11.71
N LEU A 681 16.77 22.35 -12.85
CA LEU A 681 16.09 23.44 -13.49
C LEU A 681 14.84 22.88 -14.17
N GLU A 682 13.66 23.23 -13.68
CA GLU A 682 12.38 22.80 -14.24
C GLU A 682 11.65 23.98 -14.85
N MET A 683 10.94 23.73 -15.95
CA MET A 683 10.01 24.71 -16.48
C MET A 683 8.86 24.83 -15.47
N SER A 684 8.61 26.02 -14.96
CA SER A 684 7.46 26.21 -14.08
C SER A 684 6.18 26.10 -14.92
N PRO A 685 5.04 25.71 -14.32
CA PRO A 685 3.72 25.88 -14.93
C PRO A 685 3.43 27.34 -15.33
N GLU A 686 4.28 28.23 -14.81
CA GLU A 686 4.24 29.67 -14.92
C GLU A 686 4.97 30.20 -16.15
N GLY A 687 5.69 29.35 -16.89
CA GLY A 687 6.66 29.67 -17.94
C GLY A 687 7.98 30.20 -17.35
N GLY A 688 9.10 29.91 -18.00
CA GLY A 688 10.45 30.18 -17.48
C GLY A 688 10.97 29.06 -16.58
N TYR A 689 12.23 29.20 -16.16
CA TYR A 689 12.97 28.13 -15.48
C TYR A 689 13.12 28.40 -13.98
N ARG A 690 12.70 27.45 -13.14
CA ARG A 690 12.85 27.51 -11.68
C ARG A 690 13.60 26.28 -11.21
N MET A 691 14.58 26.50 -10.33
CA MET A 691 15.26 25.40 -9.66
C MET A 691 14.29 24.76 -8.66
N ARG A 692 13.92 23.50 -8.90
CA ARG A 692 13.05 22.72 -8.02
C ARG A 692 13.85 21.58 -7.41
N SER A 693 13.74 21.42 -6.10
CA SER A 693 14.37 20.33 -5.37
C SER A 693 13.38 19.18 -5.20
N ARG A 694 13.81 17.96 -5.56
CA ARG A 694 13.02 16.73 -5.46
C ARG A 694 13.77 15.65 -4.71
N PHE A 695 13.03 14.90 -3.92
CA PHE A 695 13.53 13.67 -3.30
C PHE A 695 13.19 12.49 -4.22
N ASN A 696 14.10 12.19 -5.15
CA ASN A 696 13.83 11.31 -6.30
C ASN A 696 14.96 10.36 -6.70
N LYS A 697 16.06 10.29 -5.96
CA LYS A 697 17.17 9.36 -6.25
C LYS A 697 17.50 8.53 -5.02
N PHE A 698 17.70 7.22 -5.21
CA PHE A 698 18.12 6.30 -4.16
C PHE A 698 19.66 6.21 -4.09
N CYS A 699 20.19 6.01 -2.89
CA CYS A 699 21.53 5.47 -2.64
C CYS A 699 21.38 4.18 -1.82
N ASN A 700 22.41 3.32 -1.83
CA ASN A 700 22.39 2.05 -1.09
C ASN A 700 21.11 1.23 -1.38
N LEU A 701 20.72 1.20 -2.66
CA LEU A 701 19.48 0.57 -3.12
C LEU A 701 19.45 -0.94 -2.85
N PRO A 702 20.56 -1.71 -3.02
CA PRO A 702 20.55 -3.13 -2.70
C PRO A 702 20.13 -3.41 -1.25
N GLU A 703 20.66 -2.66 -0.29
CA GLU A 703 20.37 -2.83 1.15
C GLU A 703 18.94 -2.40 1.47
N LEU A 704 18.48 -1.27 0.92
CA LEU A 704 17.10 -0.83 1.06
C LEU A 704 16.13 -1.89 0.51
N MET A 705 16.41 -2.42 -0.68
CA MET A 705 15.57 -3.43 -1.34
C MET A 705 15.60 -4.75 -0.59
N ASN A 706 16.74 -5.16 -0.04
CA ASN A 706 16.86 -6.34 0.80
C ASN A 706 15.99 -6.20 2.06
N MET A 707 16.11 -5.07 2.76
CA MET A 707 15.25 -4.77 3.92
C MET A 707 13.77 -4.76 3.55
N PHE A 708 13.39 -4.06 2.49
CA PHE A 708 11.98 -4.00 2.06
C PHE A 708 11.42 -5.37 1.65
N ARG A 709 12.22 -6.20 0.97
CA ARG A 709 11.85 -7.56 0.56
C ARG A 709 11.75 -8.56 1.70
N GLU A 710 12.12 -8.22 2.94
CA GLU A 710 11.80 -9.07 4.10
C GLU A 710 10.30 -9.12 4.38
N VAL A 711 9.56 -8.03 4.12
CA VAL A 711 8.09 -7.98 4.28
C VAL A 711 7.33 -7.93 2.96
N ALA A 712 7.94 -7.46 1.88
CA ALA A 712 7.28 -7.37 0.58
C ALA A 712 7.53 -8.60 -0.29
N ASP A 713 6.45 -9.25 -0.70
CA ASP A 713 6.46 -10.21 -1.80
C ASP A 713 6.08 -9.51 -3.10
N ILE A 714 6.99 -9.50 -4.07
CA ILE A 714 6.86 -8.72 -5.31
C ILE A 714 6.65 -9.67 -6.48
N GLN A 715 5.45 -9.64 -7.08
CA GLN A 715 5.11 -10.45 -8.25
C GLN A 715 4.76 -9.53 -9.42
N LEU A 716 5.71 -9.36 -10.34
CA LEU A 716 5.52 -8.55 -11.54
C LEU A 716 4.76 -9.34 -12.61
N PRO A 717 4.01 -8.67 -13.52
CA PRO A 717 3.36 -9.35 -14.64
C PRO A 717 4.31 -10.15 -15.54
N SER A 718 5.61 -9.81 -15.57
CA SER A 718 6.64 -10.55 -16.31
C SER A 718 7.13 -11.81 -15.59
N MET A 719 6.96 -11.88 -14.27
CA MET A 719 7.28 -13.04 -13.44
C MET A 719 6.15 -14.07 -13.47
N LEU A 720 4.94 -13.59 -13.73
CA LEU A 720 3.74 -14.40 -13.79
C LEU A 720 3.40 -14.69 -15.26
N ASN A 721 3.16 -15.95 -15.60
CA ASN A 721 2.69 -16.32 -16.95
C ASN A 721 1.19 -16.00 -17.11
N LEU A 722 0.82 -14.73 -16.91
CA LEU A 722 -0.56 -14.27 -17.01
C LEU A 722 -0.96 -14.17 -18.48
N ASN A 723 -2.13 -14.72 -18.81
CA ASN A 723 -2.74 -14.55 -20.11
C ASN A 723 -3.30 -13.11 -20.23
N VAL A 724 -2.42 -12.16 -20.55
CA VAL A 724 -2.73 -10.74 -20.75
C VAL A 724 -2.71 -10.39 -22.25
N PRO A 725 -3.73 -9.69 -22.78
CA PRO A 725 -3.73 -9.23 -24.16
C PRO A 725 -2.50 -8.36 -24.47
N LYS A 726 -1.88 -8.58 -25.63
CA LYS A 726 -0.78 -7.74 -26.10
C LYS A 726 -1.32 -6.48 -26.78
N LEU A 727 -0.63 -5.36 -26.61
CA LEU A 727 -0.88 -4.15 -27.40
C LEU A 727 -0.70 -4.44 -28.89
N LYS A 728 -1.65 -3.97 -29.72
CA LYS A 728 -1.54 -4.00 -31.18
C LYS A 728 -0.29 -3.18 -31.59
N GLY A 729 0.70 -3.83 -32.21
CA GLY A 729 1.98 -3.20 -32.59
C GLY A 729 2.98 -2.98 -31.43
N GLY A 730 2.67 -3.43 -30.21
CA GLY A 730 3.61 -3.40 -29.06
C GLY A 730 3.90 -2.03 -28.45
N LYS A 731 3.29 -0.94 -28.97
CA LYS A 731 3.44 0.44 -28.49
C LYS A 731 2.09 1.15 -28.45
N TYR A 732 2.01 2.24 -27.70
CA TYR A 732 0.86 3.16 -27.74
C TYR A 732 0.85 3.94 -29.06
N LYS A 733 -0.35 4.26 -29.55
CA LYS A 733 -0.53 5.10 -30.72
C LYS A 733 -0.72 6.55 -30.24
N ILE A 734 0.37 7.29 -30.16
CA ILE A 734 0.32 8.73 -29.88
C ILE A 734 -0.23 9.44 -31.11
N VAL A 735 -1.36 10.13 -30.96
CA VAL A 735 -1.94 10.99 -32.00
C VAL A 735 -1.65 12.44 -31.65
N GLU A 736 -0.88 13.10 -32.51
CA GLU A 736 -0.52 14.52 -32.35
C GLU A 736 -1.53 15.39 -33.12
N SER A 737 -2.20 16.30 -32.42
CA SER A 737 -3.06 17.32 -33.04
C SER A 737 -2.23 18.57 -33.29
N VAL A 738 -2.26 19.09 -34.51
CA VAL A 738 -1.69 20.41 -34.82
C VAL A 738 -2.58 21.49 -34.18
N ALA A 739 -1.98 22.54 -33.64
CA ALA A 739 -2.73 23.66 -33.09
C ALA A 739 -3.23 24.54 -34.24
N SER A 740 -4.51 24.92 -34.21
CA SER A 740 -5.05 25.94 -35.12
C SER A 740 -4.47 27.32 -34.80
N GLU A 741 -4.54 28.26 -35.76
CA GLU A 741 -4.12 29.66 -35.54
C GLU A 741 -4.85 30.30 -34.34
N SER A 742 -6.13 29.95 -34.14
CA SER A 742 -6.92 30.42 -33.00
C SER A 742 -6.40 29.89 -31.65
N VAL A 743 -6.00 28.61 -31.58
CA VAL A 743 -5.37 28.00 -30.39
C VAL A 743 -4.02 28.65 -30.09
N GLU A 744 -3.21 28.90 -31.12
CA GLU A 744 -1.92 29.58 -30.96
C GLU A 744 -2.09 31.00 -30.41
N TYR A 745 -3.06 31.74 -30.93
CA TYR A 745 -3.39 33.08 -30.43
C TYR A 745 -3.81 33.07 -28.96
N MET A 746 -4.73 32.18 -28.57
CA MET A 746 -5.13 32.03 -27.17
C MET A 746 -3.97 31.64 -26.25
N MET A 747 -3.04 30.81 -26.73
CA MET A 747 -1.85 30.44 -25.98
C MET A 747 -0.92 31.64 -25.75
N GLN A 748 -0.76 32.51 -26.76
CA GLN A 748 0.02 33.74 -26.62
C GLN A 748 -0.61 34.71 -25.61
N GLU A 749 -1.94 34.83 -25.57
CA GLU A 749 -2.64 35.64 -24.56
C GLU A 749 -2.45 35.09 -23.13
N LEU A 750 -2.50 33.76 -22.96
CA LEU A 750 -2.17 33.13 -21.67
C LEU A 750 -0.72 33.40 -21.26
N ALA A 751 0.23 33.40 -22.21
CA ALA A 751 1.62 33.74 -21.94
C ALA A 751 1.80 35.20 -21.48
N LYS A 752 1.14 36.15 -22.14
CA LYS A 752 1.15 37.57 -21.73
C LYS A 752 0.56 37.77 -20.32
N ARG A 753 -0.56 37.09 -20.02
CA ARG A 753 -1.17 37.12 -18.67
C ARG A 753 -0.23 36.55 -17.61
N ALA A 754 0.46 35.46 -17.92
CA ALA A 754 1.46 34.88 -17.03
C ALA A 754 2.61 35.87 -16.77
N GLU A 755 3.11 36.56 -17.79
CA GLU A 755 4.13 37.60 -17.65
C GLU A 755 3.67 38.78 -16.80
N ALA A 756 2.45 39.26 -16.97
CA ALA A 756 1.88 40.34 -16.16
C ALA A 756 1.77 39.96 -14.66
N ILE A 757 1.37 38.72 -14.37
CA ILE A 757 1.36 38.18 -13.00
C ILE A 757 2.79 38.11 -12.44
N ARG A 758 3.76 37.65 -13.24
CA ARG A 758 5.18 37.59 -12.81
C ARG A 758 5.76 38.97 -12.50
N ALA A 759 5.34 40.00 -13.24
CA ALA A 759 5.74 41.39 -13.00
C ALA A 759 5.10 42.00 -11.74
N GLY A 760 4.16 41.31 -11.09
CA GLY A 760 3.41 41.84 -9.94
C GLY A 760 2.37 42.90 -10.34
N ASN A 761 2.04 42.99 -11.63
CA ASN A 761 1.12 43.99 -12.17
C ASN A 761 -0.36 43.59 -12.00
N VAL A 762 -0.64 42.39 -11.48
CA VAL A 762 -1.99 41.83 -11.34
C VAL A 762 -2.16 41.26 -9.94
N ASP A 763 -3.28 41.60 -9.31
CA ASP A 763 -3.67 41.03 -8.02
C ASP A 763 -3.96 39.52 -8.16
N PRO A 764 -3.38 38.63 -7.31
CA PRO A 764 -3.60 37.17 -7.35
C PRO A 764 -5.07 36.73 -7.23
N THR A 765 -5.95 37.58 -6.70
CA THR A 765 -7.39 37.32 -6.63
C THR A 765 -8.11 37.53 -7.96
N VAL A 766 -7.55 38.36 -8.85
CA VAL A 766 -8.09 38.64 -10.20
C VAL A 766 -7.58 37.61 -11.20
N ASP A 767 -6.26 37.37 -11.20
CA ASP A 767 -5.63 36.36 -12.03
C ASP A 767 -4.41 35.77 -11.32
N ASN A 768 -4.19 34.47 -11.49
CA ASN A 768 -3.08 33.78 -10.86
C ASN A 768 -2.62 32.58 -11.69
N MET A 769 -1.44 32.06 -11.35
CA MET A 769 -0.83 31.01 -12.13
C MET A 769 -1.61 29.69 -12.12
N LEU A 770 -2.35 29.38 -11.05
CA LEU A 770 -3.20 28.19 -11.02
C LEU A 770 -4.35 28.31 -12.02
N LYS A 771 -4.96 29.49 -12.13
CA LYS A 771 -6.01 29.79 -13.10
C LYS A 771 -5.51 29.65 -14.53
N ILE A 772 -4.37 30.26 -14.87
CA ILE A 772 -3.75 30.13 -16.20
C ILE A 772 -3.34 28.69 -16.51
N THR A 773 -2.75 27.96 -15.57
CA THR A 773 -2.36 26.56 -15.79
C THR A 773 -3.59 25.69 -16.07
N ASN A 774 -4.69 25.94 -15.36
CA ASN A 774 -5.95 25.26 -15.59
C ASN A 774 -6.54 25.62 -16.97
N GLU A 775 -6.56 26.90 -17.34
CA GLU A 775 -7.01 27.37 -18.66
C GLU A 775 -6.17 26.78 -19.78
N ALA A 776 -4.84 26.78 -19.69
CA ALA A 776 -3.95 26.15 -20.68
C ALA A 776 -4.25 24.65 -20.85
N ARG A 777 -4.57 23.94 -19.76
CA ARG A 777 -4.98 22.53 -19.80
C ARG A 777 -6.33 22.33 -20.49
N LEU A 778 -7.29 23.26 -20.29
CA LEU A 778 -8.57 23.26 -21.01
C LEU A 778 -8.35 23.51 -22.51
N LEU A 779 -7.53 24.51 -22.87
CA LEU A 779 -7.20 24.87 -24.24
C LEU A 779 -6.57 23.69 -25.01
N GLY A 780 -5.64 22.96 -24.38
CA GLY A 780 -5.02 21.77 -24.97
C GLY A 780 -5.97 20.57 -25.15
N THR A 781 -7.21 20.68 -24.68
CA THR A 781 -8.28 19.71 -24.95
C THR A 781 -9.22 20.23 -26.03
N ASP A 782 -9.80 21.41 -25.80
CA ASP A 782 -10.67 22.10 -26.76
C ASP A 782 -10.84 23.59 -26.34
N PRO A 783 -10.67 24.55 -27.26
CA PRO A 783 -10.93 25.98 -26.99
C PRO A 783 -12.28 26.31 -26.37
N ARG A 784 -13.32 25.54 -26.73
CA ARG A 784 -14.70 25.77 -26.28
C ARG A 784 -14.90 25.52 -24.79
N LEU A 785 -13.92 24.92 -24.12
CA LEU A 785 -13.88 24.80 -22.67
C LEU A 785 -13.54 26.11 -21.94
N ILE A 786 -12.91 27.06 -22.64
CA ILE A 786 -12.62 28.41 -22.14
C ILE A 786 -13.67 29.38 -22.67
N ASP A 787 -13.84 29.40 -24.00
CA ASP A 787 -14.80 30.27 -24.69
C ASP A 787 -15.76 29.42 -25.52
N PRO A 788 -17.02 29.22 -25.07
CA PRO A 788 -17.99 28.38 -25.77
C PRO A 788 -18.27 28.77 -27.23
N ASP A 789 -18.00 30.02 -27.60
CA ASP A 789 -18.22 30.56 -28.94
C ASP A 789 -16.93 30.53 -29.80
N ALA A 790 -15.86 29.90 -29.31
CA ALA A 790 -14.61 29.71 -30.04
C ALA A 790 -14.81 28.91 -31.35
N GLU A 791 -13.99 29.24 -32.35
CA GLU A 791 -14.02 28.60 -33.67
C GLU A 791 -13.81 27.09 -33.58
N VAL A 792 -14.61 26.34 -34.34
CA VAL A 792 -14.57 24.89 -34.37
C VAL A 792 -13.53 24.43 -35.40
N ASP A 793 -12.40 23.93 -34.93
CA ASP A 793 -11.41 23.27 -35.76
C ASP A 793 -11.83 21.81 -36.04
N GLY A 794 -12.15 21.51 -37.29
CA GLY A 794 -12.55 20.18 -37.75
C GLY A 794 -11.42 19.13 -37.69
N ASP A 795 -10.17 19.57 -37.66
CA ASP A 795 -8.99 18.72 -37.44
C ASP A 795 -8.55 18.72 -35.97
N GLY A 796 -9.32 19.36 -35.09
CA GLY A 796 -9.05 19.45 -33.66
C GLY A 796 -9.10 18.11 -32.94
N LYS A 797 -8.47 18.06 -31.77
CA LYS A 797 -8.27 16.85 -30.96
C LYS A 797 -9.53 16.00 -30.75
N LEU A 798 -10.67 16.62 -30.43
CA LEU A 798 -11.91 15.88 -30.15
C LEU A 798 -12.49 15.21 -31.40
N PHE A 799 -12.36 15.82 -32.59
CA PHE A 799 -12.78 15.22 -33.85
C PHE A 799 -11.89 14.04 -34.23
N GLN A 800 -10.57 14.18 -34.08
CA GLN A 800 -9.64 13.07 -34.29
C GLN A 800 -9.89 11.91 -33.31
N ALA A 801 -10.22 12.22 -32.05
CA ALA A 801 -10.60 11.21 -31.06
C ALA A 801 -11.89 10.48 -31.48
N ALA A 802 -12.93 11.22 -31.89
CA ALA A 802 -14.18 10.64 -32.37
C ALA A 802 -13.95 9.74 -33.61
N GLU A 803 -13.07 10.14 -34.52
CA GLU A 803 -12.69 9.33 -35.69
C GLU A 803 -11.98 8.03 -35.26
N ASN A 804 -10.98 8.10 -34.38
CA ASN A 804 -10.29 6.89 -33.91
C ASN A 804 -11.25 5.93 -33.17
N ILE A 805 -12.16 6.45 -32.34
CA ILE A 805 -13.18 5.66 -31.65
C ILE A 805 -14.11 4.98 -32.67
N TYR A 806 -14.52 5.70 -33.70
CA TYR A 806 -15.37 5.17 -34.76
C TYR A 806 -14.66 4.07 -35.57
N GLN A 807 -13.39 4.25 -35.92
CA GLN A 807 -12.62 3.24 -36.65
C GLN A 807 -12.48 1.93 -35.84
N GLU A 808 -12.20 2.01 -34.54
CA GLU A 808 -12.17 0.83 -33.67
C GLU A 808 -13.56 0.21 -33.45
N TYR A 809 -14.63 1.01 -33.51
CA TYR A 809 -16.01 0.52 -33.45
C TYR A 809 -16.35 -0.35 -34.66
N ILE A 810 -16.05 0.15 -35.88
CA ILE A 810 -16.26 -0.57 -37.14
C ILE A 810 -15.34 -1.80 -37.20
N GLY A 811 -14.07 -1.65 -36.86
CA GLY A 811 -13.09 -2.74 -36.85
C GLY A 811 -13.39 -3.86 -35.85
N SER A 812 -14.27 -3.62 -34.87
CA SER A 812 -14.68 -4.60 -33.87
C SER A 812 -16.16 -5.00 -33.95
N GLN A 813 -16.84 -4.68 -35.06
CA GLN A 813 -18.27 -4.93 -35.24
C GLN A 813 -18.64 -6.42 -35.10
N GLU A 814 -17.83 -7.32 -35.66
CA GLU A 814 -18.11 -8.76 -35.74
C GLU A 814 -18.32 -9.42 -34.36
N PHE A 815 -17.60 -8.96 -33.34
CA PHE A 815 -17.68 -9.51 -31.98
C PHE A 815 -18.24 -8.49 -30.96
N LYS A 816 -18.73 -7.35 -31.44
CA LYS A 816 -19.18 -6.19 -30.65
C LYS A 816 -18.13 -5.77 -29.62
N GLY A 817 -16.93 -5.43 -30.10
CA GLY A 817 -15.88 -4.89 -29.25
C GLY A 817 -16.31 -3.60 -28.55
N THR A 818 -15.79 -3.38 -27.35
CA THR A 818 -16.10 -2.25 -26.50
C THR A 818 -14.88 -1.37 -26.26
N GLN A 819 -15.12 -0.11 -25.92
CA GLN A 819 -14.10 0.92 -25.84
C GLN A 819 -14.31 1.76 -24.57
N ALA A 820 -13.22 2.08 -23.89
CA ALA A 820 -13.22 2.98 -22.74
C ALA A 820 -12.58 4.31 -23.14
N VAL A 821 -13.26 5.42 -22.86
CA VAL A 821 -12.80 6.77 -23.20
C VAL A 821 -12.61 7.55 -21.91
N PHE A 822 -11.34 7.83 -21.58
CA PHE A 822 -10.94 8.54 -20.37
C PHE A 822 -10.85 10.03 -20.64
N CYS A 823 -11.62 10.82 -19.90
CA CYS A 823 -11.51 12.27 -19.90
C CYS A 823 -11.77 12.83 -18.50
N ASP A 824 -10.74 13.44 -17.89
CA ASP A 824 -10.83 14.09 -16.57
C ASP A 824 -11.28 15.55 -16.66
N ILE A 825 -11.39 16.09 -17.88
CA ILE A 825 -11.74 17.47 -18.18
C ILE A 825 -13.13 17.54 -18.84
N GLY A 826 -13.84 18.66 -18.67
CA GLY A 826 -15.09 18.89 -19.40
C GLY A 826 -16.19 17.90 -19.06
N THR A 827 -16.24 17.42 -17.81
CA THR A 827 -17.26 16.50 -17.30
C THR A 827 -18.65 17.15 -17.27
N PRO A 828 -19.75 16.39 -17.39
CA PRO A 828 -21.10 16.93 -17.36
C PRO A 828 -21.44 17.45 -15.95
N THR A 829 -21.43 18.77 -15.74
CA THR A 829 -21.76 19.40 -14.44
C THR A 829 -23.03 20.26 -14.48
N GLY A 830 -23.87 20.13 -15.51
CA GLY A 830 -25.15 20.85 -15.65
C GLY A 830 -25.07 22.37 -15.91
N ASN A 831 -23.97 23.03 -15.55
CA ASN A 831 -23.82 24.49 -15.56
C ASN A 831 -22.89 25.04 -16.68
N LYS A 832 -22.43 24.22 -17.64
CA LYS A 832 -21.51 24.65 -18.71
C LYS A 832 -22.17 24.58 -20.08
N LYS A 833 -21.97 25.62 -20.91
CA LYS A 833 -22.46 25.66 -22.31
C LYS A 833 -21.82 24.59 -23.20
N PHE A 834 -20.56 24.22 -22.96
CA PHE A 834 -19.85 23.16 -23.67
C PHE A 834 -19.29 22.12 -22.69
N ASN A 835 -19.40 20.84 -23.05
CA ASN A 835 -18.76 19.74 -22.33
C ASN A 835 -18.28 18.66 -23.33
N VAL A 836 -17.15 18.02 -23.00
CA VAL A 836 -16.45 17.09 -23.90
C VAL A 836 -17.25 15.81 -24.12
N TYR A 837 -17.96 15.37 -23.09
CA TYR A 837 -18.70 14.10 -23.08
C TYR A 837 -19.87 14.13 -24.07
N ASP A 838 -20.69 15.17 -24.00
CA ASP A 838 -21.82 15.37 -24.89
C ASP A 838 -21.36 15.65 -26.32
N PHE A 839 -20.28 16.41 -26.50
CA PHE A 839 -19.70 16.63 -27.82
C PHE A 839 -19.27 15.31 -28.48
N LEU A 840 -18.47 14.49 -27.78
CA LEU A 840 -18.04 13.18 -28.29
C LEU A 840 -19.25 12.28 -28.57
N LYS A 841 -20.24 12.24 -27.67
CA LYS A 841 -21.47 11.46 -27.88
C LYS A 841 -22.19 11.89 -29.16
N GLN A 842 -22.42 13.19 -29.36
CA GLN A 842 -23.10 13.71 -30.54
C GLN A 842 -22.33 13.43 -31.83
N GLU A 843 -21.01 13.57 -31.80
CA GLU A 843 -20.16 13.32 -32.96
C GLU A 843 -20.11 11.83 -33.34
N LEU A 844 -20.06 10.94 -32.34
CA LEU A 844 -20.16 9.49 -32.57
C LEU A 844 -21.53 9.08 -33.13
N ILE A 845 -22.62 9.72 -32.67
CA ILE A 845 -23.97 9.51 -33.23
C ILE A 845 -24.02 9.97 -34.68
N ARG A 846 -23.44 11.13 -35.02
CA ARG A 846 -23.36 11.63 -36.40
C ARG A 846 -22.59 10.68 -37.32
N LYS A 847 -21.53 10.03 -36.82
CA LYS A 847 -20.77 9.00 -37.54
C LYS A 847 -21.52 7.67 -37.67
N GLY A 848 -22.68 7.52 -37.04
CA GLY A 848 -23.58 6.37 -37.20
C GLY A 848 -23.54 5.36 -36.04
N ILE A 849 -22.94 5.71 -34.89
CA ILE A 849 -23.01 4.85 -33.69
C ILE A 849 -24.36 5.06 -32.99
N PRO A 850 -25.12 3.99 -32.70
CA PRO A 850 -26.40 4.11 -31.99
C PRO A 850 -26.23 4.76 -30.61
N GLU A 851 -27.14 5.68 -30.27
CA GLU A 851 -27.10 6.39 -28.98
C GLU A 851 -27.17 5.43 -27.78
N ASP A 852 -27.92 4.34 -27.92
CA ASP A 852 -28.09 3.32 -26.90
C ASP A 852 -26.83 2.46 -26.69
N GLU A 853 -25.83 2.53 -27.55
CA GLU A 853 -24.54 1.86 -27.35
C GLU A 853 -23.50 2.74 -26.63
N ILE A 854 -23.79 4.03 -26.43
CA ILE A 854 -22.94 4.99 -25.73
C ILE A 854 -23.45 5.18 -24.29
N ALA A 855 -22.53 5.29 -23.33
CA ALA A 855 -22.87 5.51 -21.93
C ALA A 855 -21.82 6.36 -21.20
N PHE A 856 -22.26 7.10 -20.18
CA PHE A 856 -21.38 7.81 -19.27
C PHE A 856 -21.36 7.13 -17.90
N ILE A 857 -20.18 7.00 -17.30
CA ILE A 857 -20.05 6.47 -15.93
C ILE A 857 -20.73 7.39 -14.90
N HIS A 858 -20.86 8.68 -15.21
CA HIS A 858 -21.43 9.69 -14.34
C HIS A 858 -22.94 9.53 -14.16
N ASP A 859 -23.63 8.92 -15.13
CA ASP A 859 -25.08 8.64 -15.06
C ASP A 859 -25.37 7.51 -14.05
N ALA A 860 -24.34 6.73 -13.69
CA ALA A 860 -24.42 5.67 -12.70
C ALA A 860 -24.03 6.19 -11.30
N HIS A 861 -24.98 6.84 -10.62
CA HIS A 861 -24.76 7.44 -9.30
C HIS A 861 -24.64 6.43 -8.15
N SER A 862 -25.21 5.24 -8.30
CA SER A 862 -25.17 4.17 -7.29
C SER A 862 -24.24 3.02 -7.72
N ASP A 863 -23.65 2.33 -6.75
CA ASP A 863 -22.82 1.14 -7.01
C ASP A 863 -23.58 0.08 -7.83
N LYS A 864 -24.90 0.00 -7.65
CA LYS A 864 -25.77 -0.89 -8.41
C LYS A 864 -25.86 -0.50 -9.89
N GLN A 865 -26.08 0.78 -10.19
CA GLN A 865 -26.11 1.27 -11.56
C GLN A 865 -24.75 1.11 -12.24
N LYS A 866 -23.65 1.29 -11.48
CA LYS A 866 -22.29 1.06 -12.00
C LYS A 866 -22.08 -0.39 -12.39
N GLU A 867 -22.51 -1.34 -11.55
CA GLU A 867 -22.40 -2.76 -11.87
C GLU A 867 -23.26 -3.17 -13.08
N GLU A 868 -24.50 -2.65 -13.17
CA GLU A 868 -25.36 -2.86 -14.35
C GLU A 868 -24.69 -2.34 -15.63
N LEU A 869 -24.09 -1.14 -15.58
CA LEU A 869 -23.35 -0.54 -16.68
C LEU A 869 -22.10 -1.35 -17.07
N PHE A 870 -21.31 -1.80 -16.10
CA PHE A 870 -20.14 -2.64 -16.34
C PHE A 870 -20.54 -3.99 -16.93
N ALA A 871 -21.64 -4.56 -16.46
CA ALA A 871 -22.23 -5.73 -17.07
C ALA A 871 -22.58 -5.45 -18.54
N ASP A 872 -23.25 -4.34 -18.86
CA ASP A 872 -23.62 -4.01 -20.23
C ASP A 872 -22.41 -3.91 -21.17
N MET A 873 -21.32 -3.31 -20.69
CA MET A 873 -20.03 -3.27 -21.38
C MET A 873 -19.45 -4.68 -21.61
N ARG A 874 -19.46 -5.57 -20.60
CA ARG A 874 -18.99 -6.96 -20.76
C ARG A 874 -19.80 -7.75 -21.81
N SER A 875 -21.08 -7.45 -21.98
CA SER A 875 -21.95 -8.08 -22.97
C SER A 875 -21.92 -7.42 -24.36
N GLY A 876 -21.31 -6.23 -24.49
CA GLY A 876 -21.36 -5.44 -25.73
C GLY A 876 -22.74 -4.84 -26.01
N ARG A 877 -23.59 -4.67 -24.98
CA ARG A 877 -24.84 -3.88 -25.07
C ARG A 877 -24.53 -2.40 -25.10
N LYS A 878 -23.64 -1.98 -24.19
CA LYS A 878 -22.91 -0.72 -24.31
C LYS A 878 -21.57 -1.03 -24.94
N ARG A 879 -21.16 -0.23 -25.93
CA ARG A 879 -19.89 -0.40 -26.65
C ARG A 879 -18.94 0.76 -26.40
N ILE A 880 -19.42 1.93 -25.99
CA ILE A 880 -18.57 3.08 -25.67
C ILE A 880 -18.92 3.56 -24.27
N LEU A 881 -17.93 3.55 -23.38
CA LEU A 881 -18.05 4.09 -22.04
C LEU A 881 -17.12 5.29 -21.85
N LEU A 882 -17.71 6.46 -21.58
CA LEU A 882 -16.97 7.67 -21.26
C LEU A 882 -16.93 7.89 -19.74
N GLY A 883 -15.77 8.26 -19.21
CA GLY A 883 -15.62 8.50 -17.79
C GLY A 883 -14.29 9.09 -17.36
N SER A 884 -14.24 9.56 -16.12
CA SER A 884 -13.01 10.06 -15.52
C SER A 884 -12.14 8.91 -15.03
N THR A 885 -10.83 9.16 -14.95
CA THR A 885 -9.82 8.23 -14.46
C THR A 885 -10.14 7.76 -13.04
N SER A 886 -10.67 8.63 -12.19
CA SER A 886 -11.03 8.28 -10.81
C SER A 886 -12.24 7.34 -10.71
N MET A 887 -13.19 7.44 -11.64
CA MET A 887 -14.42 6.63 -11.65
C MET A 887 -14.26 5.28 -12.37
N MET A 888 -13.37 5.21 -13.37
CA MET A 888 -13.17 4.01 -14.20
C MET A 888 -11.82 3.30 -13.99
N GLY A 889 -10.86 3.93 -13.30
CA GLY A 889 -9.50 3.40 -13.16
C GLY A 889 -9.33 2.33 -12.06
N THR A 890 -10.31 2.14 -11.19
CA THR A 890 -10.16 1.31 -9.97
C THR A 890 -11.25 0.25 -9.88
N GLY A 891 -10.88 -1.03 -9.80
CA GLY A 891 -11.82 -2.13 -9.54
C GLY A 891 -12.87 -2.39 -10.62
N THR A 892 -12.69 -1.84 -11.83
CA THR A 892 -13.66 -1.94 -12.93
C THR A 892 -13.45 -3.21 -13.75
N ASN A 893 -14.44 -4.10 -13.78
CA ASN A 893 -14.39 -5.35 -14.53
C ASN A 893 -15.09 -5.22 -15.90
N ILE A 894 -14.48 -4.55 -16.88
CA ILE A 894 -15.04 -4.39 -18.25
C ILE A 894 -14.15 -4.99 -19.35
N GLN A 895 -13.15 -5.79 -18.98
CA GLN A 895 -12.07 -6.22 -19.89
C GLN A 895 -12.54 -7.20 -20.99
N LYS A 896 -13.65 -7.91 -20.79
CA LYS A 896 -14.05 -9.07 -21.61
C LYS A 896 -14.09 -8.78 -23.12
N ARG A 897 -14.60 -7.62 -23.53
CA ARG A 897 -14.73 -7.21 -24.93
C ARG A 897 -13.96 -5.93 -25.24
N LEU A 898 -13.13 -5.47 -24.32
CA LEU A 898 -12.44 -4.19 -24.46
C LEU A 898 -11.35 -4.29 -25.54
N VAL A 899 -11.50 -3.52 -26.62
CA VAL A 899 -10.55 -3.49 -27.74
C VAL A 899 -9.63 -2.28 -27.72
N ALA A 900 -10.11 -1.17 -27.16
CA ALA A 900 -9.38 0.08 -27.12
C ALA A 900 -9.67 0.86 -25.83
N ALA A 901 -8.66 1.58 -25.37
CA ALA A 901 -8.75 2.59 -24.33
C ALA A 901 -8.19 3.90 -24.88
N HIS A 902 -9.00 4.95 -24.88
CA HIS A 902 -8.67 6.26 -25.44
C HIS A 902 -8.46 7.26 -24.31
N HIS A 903 -7.37 8.00 -24.33
CA HIS A 903 -7.07 9.03 -23.34
C HIS A 903 -7.21 10.41 -23.98
N ILE A 904 -8.30 11.11 -23.68
CA ILE A 904 -8.57 12.45 -24.24
C ILE A 904 -7.67 13.50 -23.56
N ASP A 905 -7.32 13.32 -22.29
CA ASP A 905 -6.37 14.16 -21.59
C ASP A 905 -5.47 13.34 -20.67
N CYS A 906 -4.27 13.88 -20.38
CA CYS A 906 -3.37 13.24 -19.43
C CYS A 906 -3.85 13.55 -18.00
N PRO A 907 -4.07 12.53 -17.15
CA PRO A 907 -4.37 12.77 -15.74
C PRO A 907 -3.16 13.42 -15.05
N TRP A 908 -3.42 14.19 -13.99
CA TRP A 908 -2.38 14.88 -13.23
C TRP A 908 -1.30 13.96 -12.63
N LYS A 909 -1.61 12.67 -12.42
CA LYS A 909 -0.69 11.72 -11.79
C LYS A 909 -0.29 10.63 -12.78
N PRO A 910 1.02 10.39 -13.01
CA PRO A 910 1.50 9.27 -13.82
C PRO A 910 1.03 7.90 -13.31
N SER A 911 0.79 7.78 -12.00
CA SER A 911 0.25 6.56 -11.37
C SER A 911 -1.10 6.15 -11.95
N ASP A 912 -1.90 7.12 -12.35
CA ASP A 912 -3.30 6.92 -12.71
C ASP A 912 -3.41 6.33 -14.12
N VAL A 913 -2.57 6.79 -15.06
CA VAL A 913 -2.35 6.12 -16.36
C VAL A 913 -1.86 4.69 -16.14
N GLY A 914 -0.82 4.53 -15.31
CA GLY A 914 -0.27 3.22 -15.00
C GLY A 914 -1.26 2.28 -14.29
N ARG A 915 -2.27 2.81 -13.60
CA ARG A 915 -3.32 2.04 -12.93
C ARG A 915 -4.38 1.59 -13.93
N ILE A 916 -4.87 2.49 -14.78
CA ILE A 916 -5.76 2.16 -15.91
C ILE A 916 -5.17 1.01 -16.72
N LEU A 917 -3.92 1.15 -17.19
CA LEU A 917 -3.24 0.13 -17.98
C LEU A 917 -3.18 -1.23 -17.27
N ARG A 918 -2.93 -1.24 -15.96
CA ARG A 918 -2.91 -2.47 -15.14
C ARG A 918 -4.31 -3.07 -14.97
N THR A 919 -5.32 -2.24 -14.71
CA THR A 919 -6.73 -2.63 -14.58
C THR A 919 -7.22 -3.26 -15.88
N PHE A 920 -6.83 -2.74 -17.04
CA PHE A 920 -7.23 -3.27 -18.36
C PHE A 920 -6.26 -4.30 -18.95
N LYS A 921 -5.25 -4.74 -18.18
CA LYS A 921 -4.25 -5.76 -18.58
C LYS A 921 -3.46 -5.39 -19.85
N ILE A 922 -3.19 -4.11 -20.07
CA ILE A 922 -2.43 -3.56 -21.20
C ILE A 922 -0.95 -3.40 -20.81
N LYS A 923 0.00 -3.90 -21.63
CA LYS A 923 1.45 -3.80 -21.35
C LYS A 923 1.97 -2.34 -21.39
N LYS A 924 2.99 -2.03 -20.59
CA LYS A 924 3.58 -0.68 -20.40
C LYS A 924 4.73 -0.35 -21.35
N ASN A 925 4.74 0.89 -21.84
CA ASN A 925 5.90 1.75 -22.15
C ASN A 925 5.44 3.22 -22.07
N VAL A 926 5.38 3.81 -20.87
CA VAL A 926 4.95 5.20 -20.70
C VAL A 926 6.20 6.07 -20.63
N GLU A 927 6.38 6.93 -21.62
CA GLU A 927 7.36 8.03 -21.62
C GLU A 927 6.55 9.32 -21.47
N VAL A 928 6.71 10.04 -20.35
CA VAL A 928 6.08 11.35 -20.13
C VAL A 928 7.13 12.40 -20.44
N THR A 929 7.09 12.96 -21.64
CA THR A 929 7.92 14.13 -21.98
C THR A 929 7.16 15.40 -21.59
N ASP A 930 7.74 16.12 -20.62
CA ASP A 930 7.27 17.42 -20.13
C ASP A 930 7.54 18.48 -21.21
N ASN A 931 6.62 18.68 -22.16
CA ASN A 931 6.79 19.67 -23.25
C ASN A 931 5.49 20.10 -23.95
N GLY A 932 4.34 20.09 -23.26
CA GLY A 932 3.08 20.57 -23.86
C GLY A 932 2.62 19.82 -25.11
N LYS A 933 3.26 18.69 -25.44
CA LYS A 933 2.86 17.80 -26.54
C LYS A 933 1.75 16.88 -26.04
N ILE A 934 0.65 16.94 -26.76
CA ILE A 934 -0.57 16.20 -26.47
C ILE A 934 -0.34 14.72 -26.79
N ILE A 935 -0.56 13.86 -25.79
CA ILE A 935 -0.55 12.41 -25.93
C ILE A 935 -2.00 11.96 -26.10
N ILE A 936 -2.30 11.23 -27.19
CA ILE A 936 -3.52 10.42 -27.37
C ILE A 936 -3.16 8.95 -27.17
#